data_AF-A0A3B7MT60-F1
#
_entry.id   AF-A0A3B7MT60-F1
#
_cell.length_a   1.000
_cell.length_b   1.000
_cell.length_c   1.000
_cell.angle_alpha   90.00
_cell.angle_beta   90.00
_cell.angle_gamma   90.00
#
_symmetry.space_group_name_H-M   'P 1'
#
loop_
_entity.id
_entity.type
_entity.pdbx_description
1 polymer ?
#
loop_
_entity_poly.entity_id
_entity_poly.type
_entity_poly.pdbx_seq_one_letter_code
_entity_poly.pdbx_strand_id
1 'polypeptide(L)'
;MKLKTCLLMFAVRRYIGLIPGAMILYSAAFAQAGNKAGMAERIEQEVTQYMSKGHIPGLSVVLIDHDSLTIRSFGYADLVTKTPVNASTVFELGSCSKAFTAMAIYLLEQQGRLQLDASVNHYIPWFQVKYKGAVVPVTIRQLLHHTSGIPWHTIAGIPVSDSDTALQQTVRNVTRVELDHLPGNKYEYATINYDILALVAQTVTGQLFEAFMQASIFDALGLNSTSIGQPRDGLLKSAGYKIGFFAARRYQAPVYRGNYAAGYVLSNATDMASWLKFQLGLAPQPLYELIGKTQQRDESVAAHDNAFYASGWQVALDGTGELLHDGLNPNFSSYIAFRPKEQLGVVVLANSNSPYTPVIGNKLIKMLAHEKVVKEYDPGDNGDSMFSGIALAVGVYLLAVLACLVWVIRDIIKKTRQFAGFSLSKLLSFGKALVLIVPFLYGIYQLPQWLLNFNWEAVLVWQPVSLEAALVLLAAAIPGSYLVYLLSLLFPEENPVKRRIPSIVLLTILSGLSNVLLIIFVTSAMDTEIKIRYLFFYYLLIIGLYLMGRRFVQISLIKITRGIVYELRVKLINKIFSTDYEKFESIDRGKVYTALNDDANVIGESTTLMISLITSTITVIGAFLYLMSLAFWATLLTSLIIVSIAVVYYFVTRSANTFYNEARDSRNVFMRLINGMIDGYKELSLHRQKKVEYQEDVRESAHQYKIMMSAADIRFTNAFLVGESLLVVLLGAVSIGMPKLFPGITTDTITSFIIVLLYLIGPVNAILNNIPDILRVKIGWERIRKFIQEIPASPETDGRQDILTSAAYKFEARGISFQYGQGGFGVGPIDLEVQRGEILFITGGNGSGKTTLAKMLTGLYPLNEGAVLINDKVQQGSQIGEYFSVVFNPTYLFEKLYNVDLADREQDLKDYLGVLDLQQKVEIRNNRYSTIKLSGGQRKRLALLQCYLEDKPIYLFDEWAADQDPSYRKFFYRTMLPDMKRAGKIIIAITHDDHYFDVADKLIKLDKGQLDHIKDLEATVH
;
A
#
# COMPACT_ATOMS: atom_id res chain seq x y z
N MET A 1 -35.81 12.43 39.69
CA MET A 1 -34.60 12.28 38.86
C MET A 1 -34.84 11.18 37.83
N LYS A 2 -35.69 11.53 36.86
CA LYS A 2 -36.22 10.81 35.70
C LYS A 2 -36.76 11.94 34.81
N LEU A 3 -36.79 11.76 33.48
CA LEU A 3 -37.36 12.69 32.49
C LEU A 3 -36.57 13.99 32.20
N LYS A 4 -35.42 13.87 31.52
CA LYS A 4 -34.90 14.90 30.61
C LYS A 4 -34.55 14.29 29.24
N THR A 5 -35.50 13.48 28.75
CA THR A 5 -35.52 12.89 27.42
C THR A 5 -36.95 13.00 26.91
N CYS A 6 -37.42 14.21 26.54
CA CYS A 6 -38.71 14.39 25.85
C CYS A 6 -38.98 15.79 25.25
N LEU A 7 -38.01 16.71 25.20
CA LEU A 7 -38.28 18.11 24.81
C LEU A 7 -37.42 18.63 23.66
N LEU A 8 -37.03 17.74 22.74
CA LEU A 8 -36.37 18.10 21.48
C LEU A 8 -37.01 17.41 20.26
N MET A 9 -38.30 17.09 20.34
CA MET A 9 -39.01 16.36 19.28
C MET A 9 -40.38 16.97 18.89
N PHE A 10 -40.62 18.25 19.18
CA PHE A 10 -41.88 18.93 18.87
C PHE A 10 -41.73 20.36 18.29
N ALA A 11 -40.66 20.61 17.52
CA ALA A 11 -40.45 21.90 16.84
C ALA A 11 -40.26 21.77 15.31
N VAL A 12 -41.00 20.87 14.65
CA VAL A 12 -41.05 20.73 13.17
C VAL A 12 -42.49 20.62 12.65
N ARG A 13 -43.49 21.25 13.28
CA ARG A 13 -44.87 21.14 12.76
C ARG A 13 -45.77 22.34 12.96
N ARG A 14 -45.26 23.54 12.70
CA ARG A 14 -46.10 24.70 12.38
C ARG A 14 -45.31 25.66 11.51
N TYR A 15 -45.89 26.00 10.37
CA TYR A 15 -45.53 27.01 9.35
C TYR A 15 -45.33 26.45 7.94
N ILE A 16 -46.44 25.95 7.39
CA ILE A 16 -46.75 25.97 5.94
C ILE A 16 -48.20 26.52 5.81
N GLY A 17 -48.38 27.51 4.91
CA GLY A 17 -49.66 28.10 4.44
C GLY A 17 -50.07 29.38 5.17
N LEU A 18 -50.36 30.55 4.58
CA LEU A 18 -50.79 31.01 3.23
C LEU A 18 -50.32 32.50 3.05
N ILE A 19 -49.66 32.96 1.97
CA ILE A 19 -50.14 33.47 0.63
C ILE A 19 -51.06 34.72 0.72
N PRO A 20 -51.05 35.74 -0.19
CA PRO A 20 -50.05 36.30 -1.14
C PRO A 20 -50.06 37.87 -1.22
N GLY A 21 -49.21 38.46 -2.07
CA GLY A 21 -49.56 39.72 -2.77
C GLY A 21 -48.61 40.90 -2.56
N ALA A 22 -47.47 40.91 -3.25
CA ALA A 22 -46.71 42.14 -3.53
C ALA A 22 -45.60 42.00 -4.59
N MET A 23 -45.32 40.80 -5.14
CA MET A 23 -44.22 40.59 -6.10
C MET A 23 -44.68 40.07 -7.46
N ILE A 24 -45.78 40.62 -8.01
CA ILE A 24 -46.25 40.27 -9.38
C ILE A 24 -46.25 41.49 -10.33
N LEU A 25 -45.87 42.69 -9.88
CA LEU A 25 -45.93 43.90 -10.72
C LEU A 25 -44.58 44.43 -11.24
N TYR A 26 -43.47 43.72 -11.04
CA TYR A 26 -42.15 44.14 -11.57
C TYR A 26 -41.55 43.25 -12.67
N SER A 27 -42.21 42.14 -13.04
CA SER A 27 -41.67 41.17 -14.02
C SER A 27 -42.30 41.26 -15.42
N ALA A 28 -43.32 42.10 -15.64
CA ALA A 28 -44.05 42.14 -16.90
C ALA A 28 -43.51 43.15 -17.95
N ALA A 29 -42.62 44.08 -17.57
CA ALA A 29 -42.15 45.15 -18.46
C ALA A 29 -40.79 44.90 -19.14
N PHE A 30 -40.04 43.86 -18.74
CA PHE A 30 -38.75 43.48 -19.37
C PHE A 30 -38.85 42.30 -20.35
N ALA A 31 -40.02 41.66 -20.44
CA ALA A 31 -40.20 40.43 -21.23
C ALA A 31 -40.31 40.66 -22.75
N GLN A 32 -40.35 41.91 -23.23
CA GLN A 32 -40.61 42.19 -24.65
C GLN A 32 -39.50 42.94 -25.40
N ALA A 33 -38.37 43.24 -24.74
CA ALA A 33 -37.20 43.86 -25.38
C ALA A 33 -35.93 42.96 -25.43
N GLY A 34 -35.93 41.79 -24.78
CA GLY A 34 -34.73 40.95 -24.61
C GLY A 34 -34.44 39.89 -25.67
N ASN A 35 -35.26 39.75 -26.72
CA ASN A 35 -35.30 38.51 -27.50
C ASN A 35 -34.22 38.37 -28.60
N LYS A 36 -33.35 39.37 -28.81
CA LYS A 36 -32.18 39.25 -29.73
C LYS A 36 -30.82 39.40 -29.04
N ALA A 37 -30.74 40.09 -27.90
CA ALA A 37 -29.50 40.19 -27.11
C ALA A 37 -29.16 38.86 -26.38
N GLY A 38 -30.15 37.99 -26.12
CA GLY A 38 -29.93 36.78 -25.32
C GLY A 38 -29.40 35.54 -26.04
N MET A 39 -29.42 35.44 -27.38
CA MET A 39 -28.95 34.22 -28.09
C MET A 39 -27.43 34.22 -28.29
N ALA A 40 -26.85 35.35 -28.71
CA ALA A 40 -25.41 35.49 -28.90
C ALA A 40 -24.64 35.27 -27.58
N GLU A 41 -25.12 35.85 -26.48
CA GLU A 41 -24.53 35.67 -25.15
C GLU A 41 -24.61 34.22 -24.67
N ARG A 42 -25.74 33.52 -24.93
CA ARG A 42 -25.88 32.09 -24.64
C ARG A 42 -24.92 31.22 -25.44
N ILE A 43 -24.74 31.53 -26.73
CA ILE A 43 -23.77 30.85 -27.60
C ILE A 43 -22.35 31.03 -27.06
N GLU A 44 -21.95 32.25 -26.70
CA GLU A 44 -20.62 32.52 -26.14
C GLU A 44 -20.40 31.79 -24.80
N GLN A 45 -21.42 31.73 -23.95
CA GLN A 45 -21.37 30.97 -22.70
C GLN A 45 -21.18 29.46 -22.94
N GLU A 46 -21.96 28.86 -23.83
CA GLU A 46 -21.85 27.42 -24.16
C GLU A 46 -20.48 27.10 -24.77
N VAL A 47 -20.02 27.89 -25.75
CA VAL A 47 -18.70 27.70 -26.36
C VAL A 47 -17.60 27.79 -25.31
N THR A 48 -17.61 28.82 -24.46
CA THR A 48 -16.58 29.02 -23.43
C THR A 48 -16.59 27.90 -22.38
N GLN A 49 -17.78 27.44 -21.98
CA GLN A 49 -17.94 26.34 -21.03
C GLN A 49 -17.31 25.05 -21.55
N TYR A 50 -17.59 24.68 -22.80
CA TYR A 50 -17.06 23.44 -23.38
C TYR A 50 -15.61 23.55 -23.86
N MET A 51 -15.15 24.75 -24.25
CA MET A 51 -13.72 25.01 -24.44
C MET A 51 -12.95 24.77 -23.13
N SER A 52 -13.49 25.22 -21.99
CA SER A 52 -12.90 24.96 -20.68
C SER A 52 -12.90 23.47 -20.33
N LYS A 53 -14.01 22.75 -20.55
CA LYS A 53 -14.08 21.30 -20.29
C LYS A 53 -13.10 20.51 -21.16
N GLY A 54 -13.05 20.84 -22.46
CA GLY A 54 -12.21 20.15 -23.42
C GLY A 54 -10.77 20.64 -23.48
N HIS A 55 -10.39 21.60 -22.62
CA HIS A 55 -9.08 22.26 -22.61
C HIS A 55 -8.68 22.77 -24.01
N ILE A 56 -9.65 23.29 -24.78
CA ILE A 56 -9.46 23.75 -26.15
C ILE A 56 -8.80 25.14 -26.14
N PRO A 57 -7.56 25.30 -26.63
CA PRO A 57 -6.86 26.58 -26.54
C PRO A 57 -7.45 27.70 -27.40
N GLY A 58 -7.87 27.35 -28.61
CA GLY A 58 -8.38 28.29 -29.59
C GLY A 58 -9.35 27.62 -30.55
N LEU A 59 -10.42 28.34 -30.89
CA LEU A 59 -11.53 27.81 -31.66
C LEU A 59 -12.19 28.92 -32.48
N SER A 60 -12.70 28.58 -33.66
CA SER A 60 -13.50 29.47 -34.50
C SER A 60 -14.85 28.82 -34.82
N VAL A 61 -15.92 29.61 -34.76
CA VAL A 61 -17.31 29.20 -35.02
C VAL A 61 -17.86 30.01 -36.17
N VAL A 62 -18.52 29.32 -37.10
CA VAL A 62 -19.38 29.90 -38.12
C VAL A 62 -20.82 29.48 -37.84
N LEU A 63 -21.74 30.43 -37.83
CA LEU A 63 -23.17 30.19 -37.69
C LEU A 63 -23.90 30.82 -38.87
N ILE A 64 -24.78 30.05 -39.50
CA ILE A 64 -25.72 30.51 -40.52
C ILE A 64 -27.12 30.24 -40.00
N ASP A 65 -27.94 31.29 -40.01
CA ASP A 65 -29.36 31.25 -39.69
C ASP A 65 -30.11 32.03 -40.78
N HIS A 66 -30.69 31.31 -41.73
CA HIS A 66 -31.24 31.86 -42.96
C HIS A 66 -30.16 32.69 -43.71
N ASP A 67 -30.36 34.00 -43.87
CA ASP A 67 -29.39 34.89 -44.53
C ASP A 67 -28.33 35.47 -43.57
N SER A 68 -28.49 35.28 -42.26
CA SER A 68 -27.57 35.80 -41.25
C SER A 68 -26.31 34.96 -41.16
N LEU A 69 -25.14 35.60 -41.27
CA LEU A 69 -23.83 34.97 -41.06
C LEU A 69 -23.16 35.57 -39.83
N THR A 70 -22.80 34.73 -38.87
CA THR A 70 -22.03 35.12 -37.69
C THR A 70 -20.75 34.30 -37.60
N ILE A 71 -19.59 34.97 -37.58
CA ILE A 71 -18.30 34.35 -37.27
C ILE A 71 -17.86 34.83 -35.89
N ARG A 72 -17.42 33.90 -35.04
CA ARG A 72 -16.85 34.19 -33.72
C ARG A 72 -15.59 33.38 -33.53
N SER A 73 -14.57 34.00 -32.92
CA SER A 73 -13.28 33.37 -32.65
C SER A 73 -12.97 33.52 -31.17
N PHE A 74 -12.44 32.46 -30.58
CA PHE A 74 -12.22 32.33 -29.14
C PHE A 74 -10.81 31.82 -28.88
N GLY A 75 -10.21 32.28 -27.78
CA GLY A 75 -8.92 31.81 -27.31
C GLY A 75 -7.74 32.16 -28.23
N TYR A 76 -6.74 31.28 -28.26
CA TYR A 76 -5.42 31.55 -28.85
C TYR A 76 -5.05 30.54 -29.93
N ALA A 77 -4.57 31.05 -31.07
CA ALA A 77 -3.95 30.26 -32.13
C ALA A 77 -2.61 29.67 -31.65
N ASP A 78 -1.88 30.37 -30.77
CA ASP A 78 -0.69 29.85 -30.10
C ASP A 78 -0.67 30.34 -28.64
N LEU A 79 -0.70 29.40 -27.68
CA LEU A 79 -0.68 29.66 -26.24
C LEU A 79 0.65 30.24 -25.76
N VAL A 80 1.77 29.92 -26.41
CA VAL A 80 3.10 30.38 -26.01
C VAL A 80 3.27 31.87 -26.32
N THR A 81 2.90 32.26 -27.54
CA THR A 81 2.97 33.67 -27.98
C THR A 81 1.72 34.47 -27.62
N LYS A 82 0.67 33.80 -27.11
CA LYS A 82 -0.67 34.36 -26.86
C LYS A 82 -1.26 35.06 -28.09
N THR A 83 -1.02 34.50 -29.28
CA THR A 83 -1.60 35.01 -30.52
C THR A 83 -3.09 34.66 -30.56
N PRO A 84 -4.03 35.61 -30.64
CA PRO A 84 -5.46 35.33 -30.61
C PRO A 84 -5.92 34.63 -31.90
N VAL A 85 -6.96 33.78 -31.79
CA VAL A 85 -7.66 33.27 -32.97
C VAL A 85 -8.47 34.40 -33.61
N ASN A 86 -8.44 34.47 -34.94
CA ASN A 86 -9.30 35.34 -35.75
C ASN A 86 -9.95 34.55 -36.90
N ALA A 87 -10.85 35.19 -37.64
CA ALA A 87 -11.60 34.54 -38.75
C ALA A 87 -10.70 34.00 -39.87
N SER A 88 -9.49 34.55 -40.04
CA SER A 88 -8.52 34.14 -41.06
C SER A 88 -7.52 33.08 -40.57
N THR A 89 -7.57 32.70 -39.28
CA THR A 89 -6.70 31.69 -38.69
C THR A 89 -7.02 30.32 -39.28
N VAL A 90 -5.97 29.62 -39.74
CA VAL A 90 -6.10 28.35 -40.44
C VAL A 90 -6.01 27.17 -39.47
N PHE A 91 -6.94 26.22 -39.63
CA PHE A 91 -7.06 24.98 -38.87
C PHE A 91 -7.10 23.77 -39.82
N GLU A 92 -6.75 22.59 -39.32
CA GLU A 92 -6.97 21.33 -40.05
C GLU A 92 -8.40 20.84 -39.83
N LEU A 93 -9.07 20.43 -40.92
CA LEU A 93 -10.48 20.06 -40.92
C LEU A 93 -10.73 18.58 -40.58
N GLY A 94 -9.70 17.78 -40.33
CA GLY A 94 -9.86 16.34 -40.11
C GLY A 94 -10.75 15.70 -41.17
N SER A 95 -11.61 14.77 -40.75
CA SER A 95 -12.52 14.04 -41.64
C SER A 95 -13.54 14.90 -42.40
N CYS A 96 -13.80 16.15 -42.00
CA CYS A 96 -14.62 17.06 -42.81
C CYS A 96 -14.00 17.33 -44.21
N SER A 97 -12.70 17.04 -44.38
CA SER A 97 -11.99 17.05 -45.67
C SER A 97 -12.65 16.16 -46.74
N LYS A 98 -13.30 15.05 -46.31
CA LYS A 98 -13.90 14.05 -47.19
C LYS A 98 -14.98 14.62 -48.11
N ALA A 99 -15.77 15.59 -47.63
CA ALA A 99 -16.80 16.24 -48.42
C ALA A 99 -16.22 16.96 -49.66
N PHE A 100 -15.03 17.56 -49.54
CA PHE A 100 -14.33 18.17 -50.67
C PHE A 100 -13.85 17.10 -51.66
N THR A 101 -13.24 16.03 -51.16
CA THR A 101 -12.77 14.91 -51.99
C THR A 101 -13.92 14.25 -52.75
N ALA A 102 -15.07 14.03 -52.09
CA ALA A 102 -16.27 13.49 -52.72
C ALA A 102 -16.76 14.38 -53.87
N MET A 103 -16.79 15.71 -53.65
CA MET A 103 -17.15 16.67 -54.69
C MET A 103 -16.24 16.55 -55.91
N ALA A 104 -14.94 16.37 -55.69
CA ALA A 104 -13.96 16.17 -56.75
C ALA A 104 -14.21 14.89 -57.56
N ILE A 105 -14.61 13.80 -56.90
CA ILE A 105 -14.98 12.54 -57.58
C ILE A 105 -16.24 12.72 -58.44
N TYR A 106 -17.28 13.39 -57.93
CA TYR A 106 -18.47 13.69 -58.72
C TYR A 106 -18.21 14.66 -59.87
N LEU A 107 -17.27 15.61 -59.72
CA LEU A 107 -16.83 16.47 -60.81
C LEU A 107 -16.18 15.65 -61.93
N LEU A 108 -15.28 14.71 -61.58
CA LEU A 108 -14.65 13.82 -62.57
C LEU A 108 -15.69 12.89 -63.25
N GLU A 109 -16.71 12.45 -62.51
CA GLU A 109 -17.84 11.71 -63.09
C GLU A 109 -18.63 12.58 -64.09
N GLN A 110 -18.97 13.82 -63.72
CA GLN A 110 -19.68 14.76 -64.60
C GLN A 110 -18.88 15.08 -65.88
N GLN A 111 -17.56 15.13 -65.78
CA GLN A 111 -16.65 15.31 -66.91
C GLN A 111 -16.47 14.03 -67.76
N GLY A 112 -17.09 12.91 -67.39
CA GLY A 112 -16.96 11.62 -68.08
C GLY A 112 -15.59 10.96 -67.93
N ARG A 113 -14.78 11.40 -66.96
CA ARG A 113 -13.41 10.92 -66.74
C ARG A 113 -13.35 9.68 -65.84
N LEU A 114 -14.38 9.46 -65.03
CA LEU A 114 -14.59 8.24 -64.25
C LEU A 114 -16.08 7.88 -64.18
N GLN A 115 -16.37 6.67 -63.70
CA GLN A 115 -17.70 6.12 -63.47
C GLN A 115 -17.77 5.57 -62.05
N LEU A 116 -18.85 5.87 -61.32
CA LEU A 116 -19.00 5.48 -59.91
C LEU A 116 -19.14 3.97 -59.71
N ASP A 117 -19.80 3.29 -60.65
CA ASP A 117 -20.04 1.84 -60.58
C ASP A 117 -18.88 1.02 -61.18
N ALA A 118 -17.86 1.68 -61.73
CA ALA A 118 -16.64 1.01 -62.17
C ALA A 118 -15.81 0.53 -60.98
N SER A 119 -15.16 -0.63 -61.15
CA SER A 119 -14.21 -1.15 -60.19
C SER A 119 -12.97 -0.25 -60.11
N VAL A 120 -12.41 -0.08 -58.91
CA VAL A 120 -11.13 0.63 -58.69
C VAL A 120 -10.01 0.05 -59.57
N ASN A 121 -10.02 -1.27 -59.81
CA ASN A 121 -9.10 -1.98 -60.70
C ASN A 121 -9.04 -1.40 -62.11
N HIS A 122 -10.12 -0.78 -62.59
CA HIS A 122 -10.17 -0.17 -63.91
C HIS A 122 -9.19 1.01 -64.02
N TYR A 123 -9.07 1.82 -62.96
CA TYR A 123 -8.19 2.99 -62.92
C TYR A 123 -6.82 2.65 -62.34
N ILE A 124 -6.77 1.70 -61.41
CA ILE A 124 -5.55 1.28 -60.72
C ILE A 124 -5.40 -0.25 -60.90
N PRO A 125 -4.77 -0.73 -61.99
CA PRO A 125 -4.76 -2.16 -62.36
C PRO A 125 -4.19 -3.10 -61.29
N TRP A 126 -3.24 -2.61 -60.48
CA TRP A 126 -2.59 -3.38 -59.42
C TRP A 126 -3.36 -3.40 -58.09
N PHE A 127 -4.43 -2.61 -57.95
CA PHE A 127 -5.21 -2.57 -56.70
C PHE A 127 -6.05 -3.84 -56.58
N GLN A 128 -5.74 -4.72 -55.64
CA GLN A 128 -6.52 -5.93 -55.38
C GLN A 128 -6.73 -6.10 -53.89
N VAL A 129 -7.97 -6.31 -53.48
CA VAL A 129 -8.35 -6.62 -52.09
C VAL A 129 -9.02 -7.99 -52.03
N LYS A 130 -8.95 -8.62 -50.86
CA LYS A 130 -9.44 -9.99 -50.67
C LYS A 130 -10.49 -10.05 -49.58
N TYR A 131 -11.47 -10.92 -49.74
CA TYR A 131 -12.41 -11.35 -48.71
C TYR A 131 -12.44 -12.87 -48.67
N LYS A 132 -12.17 -13.46 -47.50
CA LYS A 132 -12.02 -14.91 -47.30
C LYS A 132 -11.06 -15.55 -48.32
N GLY A 133 -9.93 -14.89 -48.55
CA GLY A 133 -8.89 -15.30 -49.49
C GLY A 133 -9.19 -15.09 -50.99
N ALA A 134 -10.42 -14.74 -51.38
CA ALA A 134 -10.80 -14.50 -52.77
C ALA A 134 -10.69 -13.01 -53.13
N VAL A 135 -10.19 -12.70 -54.33
CA VAL A 135 -10.14 -11.31 -54.83
C VAL A 135 -11.55 -10.83 -55.15
N VAL A 136 -11.93 -9.67 -54.63
CA VAL A 136 -13.26 -9.08 -54.83
C VAL A 136 -13.15 -7.65 -55.38
N PRO A 137 -14.00 -7.26 -56.34
CA PRO A 137 -13.98 -5.90 -56.88
C PRO A 137 -14.63 -4.94 -55.88
N VAL A 138 -13.98 -3.78 -55.69
CA VAL A 138 -14.56 -2.63 -54.98
C VAL A 138 -14.85 -1.53 -56.00
N THR A 139 -16.01 -0.89 -55.93
CA THR A 139 -16.40 0.22 -56.81
C THR A 139 -16.11 1.59 -56.20
N ILE A 140 -16.03 2.63 -57.04
CA ILE A 140 -15.86 4.02 -56.59
C ILE A 140 -17.03 4.45 -55.70
N ARG A 141 -18.27 4.05 -56.02
CA ARG A 141 -19.47 4.28 -55.20
C ARG A 141 -19.32 3.68 -53.80
N GLN A 142 -18.84 2.44 -53.70
CA GLN A 142 -18.65 1.78 -52.40
C GLN A 142 -17.61 2.48 -51.53
N LEU A 143 -16.56 3.06 -52.13
CA LEU A 143 -15.59 3.87 -51.39
C LEU A 143 -16.22 5.17 -50.86
N LEU A 144 -16.97 5.90 -51.69
CA LEU A 144 -17.64 7.16 -51.31
C LEU A 144 -18.60 6.99 -50.12
N HIS A 145 -19.30 5.85 -50.06
CA HIS A 145 -20.33 5.58 -49.07
C HIS A 145 -19.90 4.67 -47.91
N HIS A 146 -18.59 4.37 -47.79
CA HIS A 146 -18.07 3.49 -46.74
C HIS A 146 -18.73 2.10 -46.71
N THR A 147 -18.99 1.53 -47.89
CA THR A 147 -19.52 0.16 -48.05
C THR A 147 -18.52 -0.79 -48.70
N SER A 148 -17.23 -0.43 -48.71
CA SER A 148 -16.14 -1.21 -49.34
C SER A 148 -15.77 -2.49 -48.57
N GLY A 149 -16.09 -2.59 -47.28
CA GLY A 149 -15.63 -3.65 -46.38
C GLY A 149 -14.16 -3.53 -45.96
N ILE A 150 -13.49 -2.42 -46.30
CA ILE A 150 -12.13 -2.17 -45.84
C ILE A 150 -12.17 -1.88 -44.33
N PRO A 151 -11.36 -2.56 -43.50
CA PRO A 151 -11.44 -2.37 -42.06
C PRO A 151 -11.01 -0.99 -41.58
N TRP A 152 -11.65 -0.46 -40.55
CA TRP A 152 -11.30 0.82 -39.91
C TRP A 152 -9.81 0.91 -39.51
N HIS A 153 -9.28 -0.18 -38.96
CA HIS A 153 -7.93 -0.23 -38.37
C HIS A 153 -6.80 -0.04 -39.39
N THR A 154 -7.11 -0.04 -40.69
CA THR A 154 -6.16 0.29 -41.77
C THR A 154 -5.56 1.70 -41.62
N ILE A 155 -6.21 2.62 -40.90
CA ILE A 155 -5.68 3.95 -40.59
C ILE A 155 -4.34 3.89 -39.83
N ALA A 156 -4.13 2.87 -39.00
CA ALA A 156 -2.87 2.70 -38.26
C ALA A 156 -1.70 2.26 -39.17
N GLY A 157 -1.99 1.82 -40.40
CA GLY A 157 -1.01 1.43 -41.41
C GLY A 157 -0.61 2.54 -42.39
N ILE A 158 -1.11 3.76 -42.20
CA ILE A 158 -0.74 4.91 -43.04
C ILE A 158 0.69 5.33 -42.68
N PRO A 159 1.63 5.33 -43.65
CA PRO A 159 3.02 5.66 -43.39
C PRO A 159 3.18 7.15 -43.05
N VAL A 160 4.03 7.44 -42.05
CA VAL A 160 4.54 8.79 -41.82
C VAL A 160 5.46 9.15 -42.99
N SER A 161 5.02 10.06 -43.86
CA SER A 161 5.76 10.46 -45.06
C SER A 161 5.21 11.76 -45.63
N ASP A 162 6.12 12.57 -46.18
CA ASP A 162 5.82 13.80 -46.94
C ASP A 162 6.18 13.65 -48.44
N SER A 163 6.50 12.43 -48.89
CA SER A 163 6.86 12.14 -50.28
C SER A 163 5.64 12.26 -51.22
N ASP A 164 5.87 12.64 -52.48
CA ASP A 164 4.86 12.60 -53.56
C ASP A 164 4.29 11.18 -53.76
N THR A 165 5.06 10.14 -53.40
CA THR A 165 4.63 8.74 -53.49
C THR A 165 3.83 8.25 -52.27
N ALA A 166 3.64 9.08 -51.24
CA ALA A 166 3.03 8.67 -49.98
C ALA A 166 1.60 8.14 -50.18
N LEU A 167 0.78 8.80 -51.01
CA LEU A 167 -0.59 8.36 -51.33
C LEU A 167 -0.62 6.97 -51.97
N GLN A 168 0.27 6.71 -52.93
CA GLN A 168 0.38 5.39 -53.55
C GLN A 168 0.82 4.33 -52.53
N GLN A 169 1.75 4.66 -51.64
CA GLN A 169 2.20 3.75 -50.58
C GLN A 169 1.07 3.42 -49.60
N THR A 170 0.28 4.41 -49.18
CA THR A 170 -0.93 4.21 -48.37
C THR A 170 -1.89 3.20 -49.01
N VAL A 171 -2.23 3.40 -50.28
CA VAL A 171 -3.16 2.49 -51.00
C VAL A 171 -2.57 1.10 -51.19
N ARG A 172 -1.25 0.98 -51.41
CA ARG A 172 -0.58 -0.34 -51.48
C ARG A 172 -0.67 -1.10 -50.16
N ASN A 173 -0.62 -0.43 -49.01
CA ASN A 173 -0.75 -1.11 -47.73
C ASN A 173 -2.13 -1.77 -47.55
N VAL A 174 -3.20 -1.17 -48.07
CA VAL A 174 -4.57 -1.73 -48.02
C VAL A 174 -4.67 -3.08 -48.74
N THR A 175 -3.96 -3.25 -49.86
CA THR A 175 -3.99 -4.52 -50.64
C THR A 175 -3.45 -5.73 -49.88
N ARG A 176 -2.80 -5.50 -48.73
CA ARG A 176 -2.27 -6.54 -47.83
C ARG A 176 -3.25 -6.92 -46.72
N VAL A 177 -4.36 -6.19 -46.59
CA VAL A 177 -5.37 -6.38 -45.55
C VAL A 177 -6.60 -7.07 -46.16
N GLU A 178 -7.20 -7.97 -45.39
CA GLU A 178 -8.43 -8.65 -45.77
C GLU A 178 -9.64 -7.79 -45.38
N LEU A 179 -10.67 -7.80 -46.20
CA LEU A 179 -11.92 -7.09 -45.93
C LEU A 179 -12.67 -7.74 -44.76
N ASP A 180 -13.33 -6.96 -43.91
CA ASP A 180 -14.13 -7.47 -42.79
C ASP A 180 -15.47 -8.04 -43.30
N HIS A 181 -16.00 -7.51 -44.40
CA HIS A 181 -17.19 -8.00 -45.09
C HIS A 181 -17.11 -7.82 -46.61
N LEU A 182 -18.05 -8.44 -47.35
CA LEU A 182 -18.15 -8.22 -48.79
C LEU A 182 -18.51 -6.75 -49.10
N PRO A 183 -17.95 -6.17 -50.18
CA PRO A 183 -18.32 -4.83 -50.61
C PRO A 183 -19.83 -4.74 -50.93
N GLY A 184 -20.49 -3.68 -50.46
CA GLY A 184 -21.92 -3.44 -50.62
C GLY A 184 -22.84 -4.12 -49.60
N ASN A 185 -22.31 -4.92 -48.65
CA ASN A 185 -23.16 -5.61 -47.67
C ASN A 185 -23.54 -4.76 -46.46
N LYS A 186 -22.63 -3.91 -45.97
CA LYS A 186 -22.79 -3.15 -44.72
C LYS A 186 -22.00 -1.84 -44.80
N TYR A 187 -22.45 -0.84 -44.05
CA TYR A 187 -21.64 0.33 -43.73
C TYR A 187 -20.51 -0.02 -42.75
N GLU A 188 -19.28 0.36 -43.09
CA GLU A 188 -18.10 0.32 -42.25
C GLU A 188 -17.19 1.51 -42.58
N TYR A 189 -17.08 2.45 -41.64
CA TYR A 189 -16.27 3.64 -41.81
C TYR A 189 -14.77 3.28 -41.89
N ALA A 190 -14.14 3.67 -43.00
CA ALA A 190 -12.72 3.49 -43.23
C ALA A 190 -12.14 4.71 -43.94
N THR A 191 -11.31 5.47 -43.23
CA THR A 191 -10.64 6.69 -43.73
C THR A 191 -9.95 6.46 -45.08
N ILE A 192 -9.33 5.28 -45.24
CA ILE A 192 -8.53 4.94 -46.41
C ILE A 192 -9.34 4.80 -47.70
N ASN A 193 -10.68 4.70 -47.61
CA ASN A 193 -11.54 4.76 -48.79
C ASN A 193 -11.31 6.07 -49.57
N TYR A 194 -11.15 7.18 -48.87
CA TYR A 194 -10.94 8.49 -49.48
C TYR A 194 -9.52 8.68 -50.01
N ASP A 195 -8.54 7.97 -49.47
CA ASP A 195 -7.18 7.94 -50.01
C ASP A 195 -7.13 7.15 -51.33
N ILE A 196 -7.90 6.07 -51.43
CA ILE A 196 -8.07 5.33 -52.70
C ILE A 196 -8.76 6.22 -53.73
N LEU A 197 -9.82 6.93 -53.36
CA LEU A 197 -10.51 7.88 -54.24
C LEU A 197 -9.54 8.97 -54.74
N ALA A 198 -8.71 9.51 -53.85
CA ALA A 198 -7.70 10.49 -54.22
C ALA A 198 -6.66 9.94 -55.20
N LEU A 199 -6.22 8.69 -55.02
CA LEU A 199 -5.29 8.07 -55.96
C LEU A 199 -5.94 7.81 -57.33
N VAL A 200 -7.23 7.45 -57.36
CA VAL A 200 -8.00 7.35 -58.61
C VAL A 200 -8.07 8.72 -59.29
N ALA A 201 -8.42 9.77 -58.55
CA ALA A 201 -8.45 11.13 -59.08
C ALA A 201 -7.08 11.57 -59.63
N GLN A 202 -5.99 11.33 -58.90
CA GLN A 202 -4.61 11.62 -59.35
C GLN A 202 -4.23 10.83 -60.61
N THR A 203 -4.67 9.56 -60.71
CA THR A 203 -4.37 8.71 -61.87
C THR A 203 -5.13 9.18 -63.11
N VAL A 204 -6.42 9.52 -62.96
CA VAL A 204 -7.28 9.96 -64.06
C VAL A 204 -6.94 11.38 -64.51
N THR A 205 -6.47 12.23 -63.58
CA THR A 205 -6.10 13.63 -63.86
C THR A 205 -4.69 13.80 -64.40
N GLY A 206 -3.76 12.91 -64.02
CA GLY A 206 -2.33 13.08 -64.25
C GLY A 206 -1.69 14.17 -63.39
N GLN A 207 -2.44 14.73 -62.42
CA GLN A 207 -1.99 15.78 -61.51
C GLN A 207 -1.88 15.23 -60.09
N LEU A 208 -0.97 15.78 -59.28
CA LEU A 208 -0.99 15.53 -57.84
C LEU A 208 -2.37 15.91 -57.27
N PHE A 209 -2.90 15.07 -56.38
CA PHE A 209 -4.24 15.26 -55.83
C PHE A 209 -4.45 16.65 -55.24
N GLU A 210 -3.46 17.17 -54.50
CA GLU A 210 -3.52 18.48 -53.85
C GLU A 210 -3.62 19.62 -54.87
N ALA A 211 -2.88 19.52 -55.98
CA ALA A 211 -2.90 20.51 -57.05
C ALA A 211 -4.25 20.49 -57.80
N PHE A 212 -4.78 19.29 -58.06
CA PHE A 212 -6.09 19.12 -58.68
C PHE A 212 -7.21 19.71 -57.80
N MET A 213 -7.20 19.42 -56.51
CA MET A 213 -8.16 19.95 -55.54
C MET A 213 -8.10 21.48 -55.45
N GLN A 214 -6.89 22.05 -55.43
CA GLN A 214 -6.72 23.50 -55.39
C GLN A 214 -7.38 24.18 -56.60
N ALA A 215 -7.05 23.72 -57.80
CA ALA A 215 -7.52 24.35 -59.03
C ALA A 215 -9.01 24.08 -59.31
N SER A 216 -9.47 22.85 -59.08
CA SER A 216 -10.79 22.40 -59.56
C SER A 216 -11.90 22.53 -58.53
N ILE A 217 -11.57 22.64 -57.25
CA ILE A 217 -12.55 22.72 -56.14
C ILE A 217 -12.37 24.02 -55.37
N PHE A 218 -11.22 24.26 -54.76
CA PHE A 218 -11.05 25.40 -53.86
C PHE A 218 -11.08 26.75 -54.59
N ASP A 219 -10.27 26.91 -55.65
CA ASP A 219 -10.22 28.15 -56.42
C ASP A 219 -11.54 28.38 -57.18
N ALA A 220 -12.18 27.31 -57.68
CA ALA A 220 -13.48 27.37 -58.37
C ALA A 220 -14.63 27.84 -57.46
N LEU A 221 -14.55 27.54 -56.17
CA LEU A 221 -15.52 27.98 -55.15
C LEU A 221 -15.11 29.29 -54.45
N GLY A 222 -13.98 29.89 -54.84
CA GLY A 222 -13.47 31.12 -54.24
C GLY A 222 -12.93 30.96 -52.81
N LEU A 223 -12.52 29.75 -52.42
CA LEU A 223 -11.97 29.42 -51.11
C LEU A 223 -10.47 29.77 -51.04
N ASN A 224 -10.17 31.06 -51.03
CA ASN A 224 -8.82 31.60 -51.21
C ASN A 224 -7.82 31.24 -50.10
N SER A 225 -8.31 30.84 -48.92
CA SER A 225 -7.49 30.48 -47.76
C SER A 225 -7.39 28.96 -47.56
N THR A 226 -8.11 28.18 -48.37
CA THR A 226 -8.23 26.73 -48.26
C THR A 226 -7.17 26.03 -49.11
N SER A 227 -6.49 25.06 -48.51
CA SER A 227 -5.34 24.35 -49.08
C SER A 227 -5.23 22.94 -48.48
N ILE A 228 -4.29 22.12 -48.95
CA ILE A 228 -4.06 20.77 -48.44
C ILE A 228 -2.61 20.64 -47.94
N GLY A 229 -2.44 20.01 -46.77
CA GLY A 229 -1.15 19.73 -46.13
C GLY A 229 -0.46 20.95 -45.50
N GLN A 230 -0.27 22.02 -46.28
CA GLN A 230 0.37 23.26 -45.86
C GLN A 230 -0.54 24.48 -46.08
N PRO A 231 -0.48 25.50 -45.20
CA PRO A 231 -1.24 26.73 -45.39
C PRO A 231 -0.69 27.53 -46.58
N ARG A 232 -1.53 28.35 -47.22
CA ARG A 232 -1.07 29.32 -48.20
C ARG A 232 -0.18 30.39 -47.57
N ASP A 233 0.73 30.93 -48.37
CA ASP A 233 1.69 31.96 -47.93
C ASP A 233 0.98 33.17 -47.30
N GLY A 234 1.51 33.63 -46.16
CA GLY A 234 0.96 34.78 -45.43
C GLY A 234 -0.22 34.46 -44.51
N LEU A 235 -0.72 33.23 -44.48
CA LEU A 235 -1.76 32.81 -43.54
C LEU A 235 -1.19 32.27 -42.23
N LEU A 236 -1.81 32.65 -41.11
CA LEU A 236 -1.48 32.12 -39.79
C LEU A 236 -2.09 30.72 -39.62
N LYS A 237 -1.27 29.67 -39.70
CA LYS A 237 -1.66 28.33 -39.23
C LYS A 237 -1.60 28.28 -37.70
N SER A 238 -2.71 27.89 -37.09
CA SER A 238 -2.80 27.70 -35.64
C SER A 238 -1.82 26.60 -35.17
N ALA A 239 -1.26 26.72 -33.98
CA ALA A 239 -0.48 25.65 -33.37
C ALA A 239 -1.42 24.52 -32.91
N GLY A 240 -1.05 23.27 -33.13
CA GLY A 240 -1.85 22.12 -32.69
C GLY A 240 -1.57 21.70 -31.25
N TYR A 241 -2.59 21.21 -30.56
CA TYR A 241 -2.53 20.79 -29.15
C TYR A 241 -3.17 19.42 -28.90
N LYS A 242 -2.68 18.76 -27.85
CA LYS A 242 -3.26 17.57 -27.23
C LYS A 242 -3.44 17.79 -25.74
N ILE A 243 -4.37 17.09 -25.13
CA ILE A 243 -4.48 17.08 -23.67
C ILE A 243 -3.33 16.28 -23.04
N GLY A 244 -2.87 16.73 -21.88
CA GLY A 244 -1.79 16.11 -21.12
C GLY A 244 -1.63 16.72 -19.74
N PHE A 245 -1.79 15.92 -18.69
CA PHE A 245 -1.72 16.39 -17.30
C PHE A 245 -2.71 17.53 -17.02
N PHE A 246 -3.99 17.28 -17.33
CA PHE A 246 -5.15 18.14 -17.09
C PHE A 246 -5.08 19.49 -17.81
N ALA A 247 -4.31 19.58 -18.89
CA ALA A 247 -4.11 20.82 -19.64
C ALA A 247 -3.73 20.56 -21.10
N ALA A 248 -3.94 21.56 -21.95
CA ALA A 248 -3.44 21.53 -23.32
C ALA A 248 -1.90 21.60 -23.37
N ARG A 249 -1.32 20.71 -24.16
CA ARG A 249 0.12 20.62 -24.46
C ARG A 249 0.31 20.77 -25.95
N ARG A 250 1.20 21.69 -26.35
CA ARG A 250 1.56 21.89 -27.75
C ARG A 250 2.09 20.57 -28.30
N TYR A 251 1.58 20.15 -29.45
CA TYR A 251 1.97 18.88 -30.07
C TYR A 251 2.12 19.05 -31.58
N GLN A 252 3.25 18.59 -32.10
CA GLN A 252 3.52 18.55 -33.53
C GLN A 252 3.23 17.13 -34.04
N ALA A 253 2.14 16.99 -34.78
CA ALA A 253 1.77 15.71 -35.37
C ALA A 253 2.74 15.31 -36.50
N PRO A 254 3.00 14.00 -36.68
CA PRO A 254 3.68 13.50 -37.85
C PRO A 254 2.92 13.86 -39.14
N VAL A 255 3.64 13.98 -40.26
CA VAL A 255 3.03 14.26 -41.56
C VAL A 255 2.55 12.97 -42.21
N TYR A 256 1.26 12.93 -42.55
CA TYR A 256 0.61 11.81 -43.24
C TYR A 256 0.11 12.25 -44.61
N ARG A 257 1.04 12.56 -45.52
CA ARG A 257 0.68 13.08 -46.86
C ARG A 257 -0.24 12.14 -47.64
N GLY A 258 -0.07 10.83 -47.48
CA GLY A 258 -0.95 9.85 -48.09
C GLY A 258 -2.38 9.81 -47.55
N ASN A 259 -2.71 10.58 -46.51
CA ASN A 259 -4.05 10.70 -45.90
C ASN A 259 -4.69 12.10 -46.12
N TYR A 260 -4.08 12.93 -46.97
CA TYR A 260 -4.50 14.32 -47.14
C TYR A 260 -5.96 14.47 -47.58
N ALA A 261 -6.40 13.61 -48.49
CA ALA A 261 -7.76 13.62 -49.03
C ALA A 261 -8.84 13.35 -47.98
N ALA A 262 -8.50 12.59 -46.95
CA ALA A 262 -9.45 12.20 -45.93
C ALA A 262 -9.38 13.06 -44.67
N GLY A 263 -8.30 13.83 -44.44
CA GLY A 263 -8.01 14.43 -43.13
C GLY A 263 -7.33 15.80 -43.08
N TYR A 264 -6.64 16.25 -44.13
CA TYR A 264 -5.70 17.39 -44.02
C TYR A 264 -5.98 18.51 -45.00
N VAL A 265 -7.26 18.78 -45.28
CA VAL A 265 -7.66 20.09 -45.79
C VAL A 265 -7.47 21.10 -44.65
N LEU A 266 -6.81 22.21 -44.98
CA LEU A 266 -6.62 23.34 -44.10
C LEU A 266 -7.55 24.46 -44.54
N SER A 267 -8.29 25.06 -43.62
CA SER A 267 -9.18 26.19 -43.92
C SER A 267 -9.37 27.09 -42.71
N ASN A 268 -10.06 28.21 -42.91
CA ASN A 268 -10.40 29.19 -41.88
C ASN A 268 -11.91 29.43 -41.84
N ALA A 269 -12.38 30.21 -40.86
CA ALA A 269 -13.80 30.45 -40.68
C ALA A 269 -14.43 31.24 -41.84
N THR A 270 -13.67 32.14 -42.50
CA THR A 270 -14.15 32.90 -43.64
C THR A 270 -14.47 32.00 -44.84
N ASP A 271 -13.54 31.13 -45.23
CA ASP A 271 -13.76 30.19 -46.33
C ASP A 271 -14.82 29.14 -45.96
N MET A 272 -14.83 28.67 -44.72
CA MET A 272 -15.84 27.71 -44.26
C MET A 272 -17.25 28.31 -44.20
N ALA A 273 -17.39 29.63 -44.01
CA ALA A 273 -18.67 30.30 -44.19
C ALA A 273 -19.14 30.28 -45.65
N SER A 274 -18.24 30.51 -46.61
CA SER A 274 -18.54 30.41 -48.04
C SER A 274 -18.92 28.97 -48.43
N TRP A 275 -18.17 27.99 -47.95
CA TRP A 275 -18.46 26.57 -48.15
C TRP A 275 -19.82 26.16 -47.57
N LEU A 276 -20.15 26.60 -46.37
CA LEU A 276 -21.42 26.28 -45.72
C LEU A 276 -22.60 26.96 -46.44
N LYS A 277 -22.46 28.21 -46.89
CA LYS A 277 -23.46 28.89 -47.73
C LYS A 277 -23.68 28.17 -49.05
N PHE A 278 -22.61 27.68 -49.67
CA PHE A 278 -22.69 26.86 -50.87
C PHE A 278 -23.49 25.58 -50.59
N GLN A 279 -23.14 24.81 -49.55
CA GLN A 279 -23.87 23.59 -49.16
C GLN A 279 -25.35 23.82 -48.83
N LEU A 280 -25.70 24.98 -48.28
CA LEU A 280 -27.09 25.34 -47.96
C LEU A 280 -27.93 25.81 -49.15
N GLY A 281 -27.33 25.99 -50.33
CA GLY A 281 -28.06 26.52 -51.48
C GLY A 281 -28.12 28.05 -51.55
N LEU A 282 -27.47 28.77 -50.63
CA LEU A 282 -27.59 30.22 -50.44
C LEU A 282 -26.68 31.05 -51.35
N ALA A 283 -25.61 30.43 -51.86
CA ALA A 283 -24.65 31.07 -52.76
C ALA A 283 -24.36 30.13 -53.95
N PRO A 284 -25.24 30.09 -54.97
CA PRO A 284 -25.00 29.28 -56.16
C PRO A 284 -23.75 29.77 -56.89
N GLN A 285 -22.75 28.89 -56.93
CA GLN A 285 -21.43 29.09 -57.53
C GLN A 285 -21.20 28.01 -58.61
N PRO A 286 -20.11 28.06 -59.41
CA PRO A 286 -19.69 26.90 -60.19
C PRO A 286 -19.69 25.63 -59.31
N LEU A 287 -20.08 24.48 -59.87
CA LEU A 287 -20.26 23.19 -59.17
C LEU A 287 -21.57 23.02 -58.35
N TYR A 288 -22.49 23.99 -58.36
CA TYR A 288 -23.76 23.90 -57.61
C TYR A 288 -24.57 22.62 -57.90
N GLU A 289 -24.59 22.16 -59.15
CA GLU A 289 -25.31 20.93 -59.56
C GLU A 289 -24.78 19.67 -58.85
N LEU A 290 -23.53 19.68 -58.38
CA LEU A 290 -22.92 18.55 -57.68
C LEU A 290 -23.40 18.41 -56.23
N ILE A 291 -23.90 19.48 -55.62
CA ILE A 291 -24.33 19.48 -54.21
C ILE A 291 -25.41 18.43 -53.98
N GLY A 292 -26.42 18.40 -54.85
CA GLY A 292 -27.53 17.43 -54.77
C GLY A 292 -27.05 15.98 -54.79
N LYS A 293 -25.96 15.68 -55.52
CA LYS A 293 -25.33 14.36 -55.51
C LYS A 293 -24.57 14.10 -54.20
N THR A 294 -23.78 15.06 -53.74
CA THR A 294 -22.97 14.88 -52.50
C THR A 294 -23.81 14.77 -51.23
N GLN A 295 -25.01 15.33 -51.21
CA GLN A 295 -25.93 15.27 -50.05
C GLN A 295 -26.91 14.09 -50.12
N GLN A 296 -26.89 13.31 -51.21
CA GLN A 296 -27.76 12.15 -51.36
C GLN A 296 -27.28 10.99 -50.48
N ARG A 297 -28.15 10.54 -49.58
CA ARG A 297 -27.91 9.37 -48.73
C ARG A 297 -27.83 8.08 -49.57
N ASP A 298 -26.90 7.20 -49.18
CA ASP A 298 -26.86 5.84 -49.71
C ASP A 298 -27.77 4.92 -48.90
N GLU A 299 -28.80 4.41 -49.55
CA GLU A 299 -29.76 3.44 -48.99
C GLU A 299 -29.47 2.00 -49.45
N SER A 300 -28.32 1.76 -50.12
CA SER A 300 -27.95 0.42 -50.58
C SER A 300 -27.63 -0.56 -49.44
N VAL A 301 -27.32 -0.05 -48.25
CA VAL A 301 -27.08 -0.81 -47.02
C VAL A 301 -27.99 -0.33 -45.88
N ALA A 302 -28.10 -1.11 -44.81
CA ALA A 302 -28.87 -0.70 -43.63
C ALA A 302 -28.28 0.56 -42.96
N ALA A 303 -29.16 1.37 -42.35
CA ALA A 303 -28.76 2.55 -41.57
C ALA A 303 -27.83 2.17 -40.41
N HIS A 304 -26.93 3.09 -40.04
CA HIS A 304 -26.01 2.96 -38.92
C HIS A 304 -26.24 4.11 -37.94
N ASP A 305 -26.31 3.85 -36.63
CA ASP A 305 -26.46 4.90 -35.60
C ASP A 305 -27.60 5.91 -35.86
N ASN A 306 -28.74 5.46 -36.40
CA ASN A 306 -29.84 6.33 -36.86
C ASN A 306 -29.42 7.36 -37.94
N ALA A 307 -28.48 6.99 -38.81
CA ALA A 307 -28.02 7.80 -39.93
C ALA A 307 -27.71 6.95 -41.18
N PHE A 308 -27.61 7.62 -42.33
CA PHE A 308 -27.00 7.08 -43.56
C PHE A 308 -25.80 7.93 -43.95
N TYR A 309 -24.89 7.38 -44.75
CA TYR A 309 -23.74 8.13 -45.27
C TYR A 309 -24.01 8.70 -46.67
N ALA A 310 -23.61 9.94 -46.89
CA ALA A 310 -23.76 10.71 -48.11
C ALA A 310 -22.42 11.37 -48.47
N SER A 311 -21.52 10.62 -49.11
CA SER A 311 -20.31 11.14 -49.77
C SER A 311 -19.56 12.25 -49.01
N GLY A 312 -19.20 11.99 -47.74
CA GLY A 312 -18.53 12.97 -46.88
C GLY A 312 -19.41 13.57 -45.79
N TRP A 313 -20.68 13.17 -45.70
CA TRP A 313 -21.65 13.57 -44.68
C TRP A 313 -22.36 12.35 -44.08
N GLN A 314 -22.74 12.45 -42.81
CA GLN A 314 -23.77 11.62 -42.21
C GLN A 314 -25.10 12.35 -42.27
N VAL A 315 -26.17 11.65 -42.61
CA VAL A 315 -27.53 12.18 -42.75
C VAL A 315 -28.39 11.59 -41.65
N ALA A 316 -28.82 12.43 -40.70
CA ALA A 316 -29.60 12.00 -39.54
C ALA A 316 -31.02 11.54 -39.93
N LEU A 317 -31.52 10.49 -39.26
CA LEU A 317 -32.86 9.92 -39.43
C LEU A 317 -33.85 10.30 -38.32
N ASP A 318 -33.56 11.35 -37.56
CA ASP A 318 -34.41 11.87 -36.48
C ASP A 318 -35.55 12.79 -36.96
N GLY A 319 -35.71 12.94 -38.28
CA GLY A 319 -36.72 13.77 -38.93
C GLY A 319 -36.22 15.17 -39.31
N THR A 320 -35.04 15.59 -38.83
CA THR A 320 -34.44 16.89 -39.18
C THR A 320 -33.81 16.88 -40.57
N GLY A 321 -33.30 15.73 -41.01
CA GLY A 321 -32.51 15.61 -42.24
C GLY A 321 -31.18 16.37 -42.16
N GLU A 322 -30.67 16.60 -40.96
CA GLU A 322 -29.37 17.23 -40.71
C GLU A 322 -28.24 16.45 -41.37
N LEU A 323 -27.38 17.16 -42.08
CA LEU A 323 -26.13 16.64 -42.62
C LEU A 323 -24.99 17.10 -41.72
N LEU A 324 -24.16 16.16 -41.26
CA LEU A 324 -23.07 16.46 -40.35
C LEU A 324 -21.84 15.60 -40.62
N HIS A 325 -20.67 16.10 -40.24
CA HIS A 325 -19.45 15.31 -40.13
C HIS A 325 -18.53 15.93 -39.09
N ASP A 326 -18.01 15.12 -38.17
CA ASP A 326 -16.95 15.49 -37.26
C ASP A 326 -15.57 15.19 -37.87
N GLY A 327 -14.57 16.01 -37.54
CA GLY A 327 -13.20 15.85 -37.97
C GLY A 327 -12.27 15.74 -36.78
N LEU A 328 -11.37 14.75 -36.81
CA LEU A 328 -10.36 14.57 -35.78
C LEU A 328 -9.01 14.26 -36.43
N ASN A 329 -8.00 15.05 -36.08
CA ASN A 329 -6.60 14.81 -36.37
C ASN A 329 -5.83 14.71 -35.03
N PRO A 330 -4.56 14.26 -35.03
CA PRO A 330 -3.79 14.10 -33.80
C PRO A 330 -3.73 15.34 -32.90
N ASN A 331 -3.87 16.54 -33.45
CA ASN A 331 -3.78 17.82 -32.72
C ASN A 331 -4.80 18.89 -33.16
N PHE A 332 -5.78 18.54 -33.97
CA PHE A 332 -6.88 19.41 -34.42
C PHE A 332 -8.20 18.67 -34.39
N SER A 333 -9.30 19.40 -34.32
CA SER A 333 -10.63 18.86 -34.48
C SER A 333 -11.54 19.87 -35.13
N SER A 334 -12.60 19.38 -35.77
CA SER A 334 -13.61 20.21 -36.40
C SER A 334 -14.96 19.54 -36.38
N TYR A 335 -15.99 20.32 -36.66
CA TYR A 335 -17.35 19.83 -36.82
C TYR A 335 -18.08 20.72 -37.81
N ILE A 336 -18.79 20.11 -38.74
CA ILE A 336 -19.65 20.81 -39.68
C ILE A 336 -21.02 20.14 -39.63
N ALA A 337 -22.07 20.92 -39.45
CA ALA A 337 -23.46 20.46 -39.55
C ALA A 337 -24.34 21.51 -40.22
N PHE A 338 -25.33 21.07 -40.99
CA PHE A 338 -26.28 21.97 -41.64
C PHE A 338 -27.59 21.28 -42.00
N ARG A 339 -28.64 22.10 -42.11
CA ARG A 339 -30.01 21.71 -42.44
C ARG A 339 -30.50 22.53 -43.63
N PRO A 340 -30.38 22.02 -44.87
CA PRO A 340 -30.73 22.78 -46.07
C PRO A 340 -32.18 23.30 -46.07
N LYS A 341 -33.13 22.50 -45.56
CA LYS A 341 -34.56 22.87 -45.49
C LYS A 341 -34.84 24.03 -44.53
N GLU A 342 -34.12 24.09 -43.42
CA GLU A 342 -34.26 25.11 -42.38
C GLU A 342 -33.28 26.28 -42.60
N GLN A 343 -32.39 26.19 -43.58
CA GLN A 343 -31.31 27.14 -43.86
C GLN A 343 -30.42 27.44 -42.63
N LEU A 344 -30.16 26.41 -41.83
CA LEU A 344 -29.31 26.49 -40.64
C LEU A 344 -27.96 25.80 -40.89
N GLY A 345 -26.87 26.37 -40.39
CA GLY A 345 -25.55 25.75 -40.51
C GLY A 345 -24.58 26.17 -39.41
N VAL A 346 -23.71 25.24 -39.03
CA VAL A 346 -22.66 25.45 -38.03
C VAL A 346 -21.34 24.84 -38.52
N VAL A 347 -20.26 25.59 -38.36
CA VAL A 347 -18.88 25.08 -38.44
C VAL A 347 -18.18 25.41 -37.13
N VAL A 348 -17.43 24.46 -36.59
CA VAL A 348 -16.54 24.64 -35.45
C VAL A 348 -15.16 24.12 -35.84
N LEU A 349 -14.13 24.95 -35.71
CA LEU A 349 -12.73 24.62 -35.98
C LEU A 349 -11.92 24.82 -34.70
N ALA A 350 -11.19 23.81 -34.25
CA ALA A 350 -10.45 23.87 -32.99
C ALA A 350 -9.01 23.38 -33.15
N ASN A 351 -8.08 24.06 -32.48
CA ASN A 351 -6.65 23.72 -32.52
C ASN A 351 -6.23 22.65 -31.49
N SER A 352 -7.15 21.77 -31.15
CA SER A 352 -6.88 20.63 -30.26
C SER A 352 -7.61 19.40 -30.74
N ASN A 353 -7.04 18.22 -30.52
CA ASN A 353 -7.74 16.93 -30.64
C ASN A 353 -8.68 16.76 -29.43
N SER A 354 -9.87 17.39 -29.48
CA SER A 354 -10.82 17.41 -28.37
C SER A 354 -12.17 16.83 -28.80
N PRO A 355 -12.74 15.87 -28.05
CA PRO A 355 -14.05 15.31 -28.35
C PRO A 355 -15.19 16.29 -28.03
N TYR A 356 -14.89 17.43 -27.38
CA TYR A 356 -15.87 18.47 -27.13
C TYR A 356 -16.14 19.37 -28.35
N THR A 357 -15.30 19.35 -29.38
CA THR A 357 -15.52 20.15 -30.59
C THR A 357 -16.83 19.77 -31.30
N PRO A 358 -17.12 18.47 -31.54
CA PRO A 358 -18.43 18.03 -32.02
C PRO A 358 -19.58 18.35 -31.06
N VAL A 359 -19.35 18.25 -29.75
CA VAL A 359 -20.38 18.58 -28.74
C VAL A 359 -20.80 20.05 -28.84
N ILE A 360 -19.83 20.95 -28.98
CA ILE A 360 -20.07 22.38 -29.21
C ILE A 360 -20.90 22.56 -30.48
N GLY A 361 -20.48 22.00 -31.60
CA GLY A 361 -21.17 22.17 -32.88
C GLY A 361 -22.61 21.65 -32.87
N ASN A 362 -22.83 20.45 -32.34
CA ASN A 362 -24.16 19.85 -32.19
C ASN A 362 -25.07 20.64 -31.25
N LYS A 363 -24.53 21.23 -30.17
CA LYS A 363 -25.32 22.13 -29.31
C LYS A 363 -25.72 23.40 -30.05
N LEU A 364 -24.79 24.00 -30.79
CA LEU A 364 -25.03 25.25 -31.52
C LEU A 364 -26.10 25.08 -32.60
N ILE A 365 -26.07 24.01 -33.40
CA ILE A 365 -27.08 23.79 -34.45
C ILE A 365 -28.48 23.57 -33.83
N LYS A 366 -28.56 22.85 -32.70
CA LYS A 366 -29.82 22.65 -31.95
C LYS A 366 -30.35 23.95 -31.33
N MET A 367 -29.46 24.82 -30.86
CA MET A 367 -29.83 26.15 -30.36
C MET A 367 -30.39 27.04 -31.48
N LEU A 368 -29.79 26.99 -32.69
CA LEU A 368 -30.31 27.67 -33.87
C LEU A 368 -31.69 27.13 -34.27
N ALA A 369 -31.89 25.81 -34.18
CA ALA A 369 -33.16 25.15 -34.47
C ALA A 369 -34.22 25.29 -33.35
N HIS A 370 -33.90 25.99 -32.24
CA HIS A 370 -34.75 26.11 -31.05
C HIS A 370 -35.16 24.76 -30.41
N GLU A 371 -34.34 23.73 -30.58
CA GLU A 371 -34.56 22.41 -30.00
C GLU A 371 -34.13 22.34 -28.53
N LYS A 372 -34.84 21.55 -27.72
CA LYS A 372 -34.40 21.25 -26.36
C LYS A 372 -33.34 20.15 -26.39
N VAL A 373 -32.18 20.43 -25.80
CA VAL A 373 -31.15 19.41 -25.56
C VAL A 373 -31.63 18.51 -24.41
N VAL A 374 -32.14 17.31 -24.75
CA VAL A 374 -32.81 16.40 -23.79
C VAL A 374 -31.83 15.67 -22.87
N LYS A 375 -30.57 15.49 -23.29
CA LYS A 375 -29.51 14.83 -22.50
C LYS A 375 -28.14 15.39 -22.87
N GLU A 376 -27.36 15.83 -21.88
CA GLU A 376 -25.98 16.25 -22.10
C GLU A 376 -25.08 15.02 -22.26
N TYR A 377 -24.45 14.88 -23.42
CA TYR A 377 -23.37 13.92 -23.65
C TYR A 377 -22.05 14.57 -23.25
N ASP A 378 -21.33 13.93 -22.33
CA ASP A 378 -20.01 14.37 -21.87
C ASP A 378 -18.97 13.31 -22.28
N PRO A 379 -18.15 13.56 -23.32
CA PRO A 379 -17.20 12.58 -23.82
C PRO A 379 -15.99 12.35 -22.91
N GLY A 380 -15.82 13.18 -21.86
CA GLY A 380 -14.64 13.14 -20.99
C GLY A 380 -13.37 13.67 -21.65
N ASP A 381 -12.22 13.32 -21.09
CA ASP A 381 -10.92 13.92 -21.36
C ASP A 381 -9.95 13.01 -22.15
N ASN A 382 -10.50 12.08 -22.94
CA ASN A 382 -9.74 11.03 -23.64
C ASN A 382 -8.84 10.18 -22.73
N GLY A 383 -9.17 10.07 -21.43
CA GLY A 383 -8.44 9.25 -20.47
C GLY A 383 -7.20 9.94 -19.87
N ASP A 384 -7.00 11.23 -20.13
CA ASP A 384 -5.85 11.99 -19.60
C ASP A 384 -5.80 11.95 -18.07
N SER A 385 -6.93 12.08 -17.39
CA SER A 385 -7.01 11.99 -15.92
C SER A 385 -6.54 10.64 -15.40
N MET A 386 -6.93 9.55 -16.06
CA MET A 386 -6.50 8.20 -15.71
C MET A 386 -5.00 8.03 -15.93
N PHE A 387 -4.48 8.39 -17.10
CA PHE A 387 -3.06 8.24 -17.41
C PHE A 387 -2.18 9.16 -16.57
N SER A 388 -2.63 10.38 -16.26
CA SER A 388 -1.95 11.29 -15.35
C SER A 388 -1.88 10.74 -13.92
N GLY A 389 -2.97 10.11 -13.45
CA GLY A 389 -3.00 9.41 -12.17
C GLY A 389 -2.03 8.23 -12.12
N ILE A 390 -1.98 7.42 -13.18
CA ILE A 390 -1.01 6.32 -13.32
C ILE A 390 0.42 6.85 -13.34
N ALA A 391 0.71 7.89 -14.14
CA ALA A 391 2.02 8.51 -14.21
C ALA A 391 2.48 9.02 -12.83
N LEU A 392 1.60 9.69 -12.09
CA LEU A 392 1.92 10.18 -10.74
C LEU A 392 2.19 9.02 -9.76
N ALA A 393 1.36 7.98 -9.78
CA ALA A 393 1.53 6.80 -8.92
C ALA A 393 2.86 6.07 -9.21
N VAL A 394 3.18 5.87 -10.48
CA VAL A 394 4.45 5.25 -10.90
C VAL A 394 5.63 6.18 -10.60
N GLY A 395 5.45 7.50 -10.72
CA GLY A 395 6.46 8.50 -10.32
C GLY A 395 6.78 8.43 -8.84
N VAL A 396 5.78 8.36 -7.96
CA VAL A 396 5.97 8.15 -6.51
C VAL A 396 6.68 6.83 -6.23
N TYR A 397 6.29 5.76 -6.93
CA TYR A 397 6.99 4.47 -6.83
C TYR A 397 8.44 4.56 -7.27
N LEU A 398 8.74 5.25 -8.38
CA LEU A 398 10.11 5.47 -8.87
C LEU A 398 10.95 6.27 -7.86
N LEU A 399 10.37 7.27 -7.18
CA LEU A 399 11.07 7.97 -6.09
C LEU A 399 11.42 7.01 -4.94
N ALA A 400 10.55 6.08 -4.58
CA ALA A 400 10.84 5.05 -3.59
C ALA A 400 11.95 4.09 -4.06
N VAL A 401 11.96 3.73 -5.35
CA VAL A 401 13.04 2.94 -5.98
C VAL A 401 14.37 3.68 -5.88
N LEU A 402 14.40 4.95 -6.27
CA LEU A 402 15.61 5.78 -6.21
C LEU A 402 16.10 5.95 -4.77
N ALA A 403 15.20 6.20 -3.82
CA ALA A 403 15.54 6.28 -2.39
C ALA A 403 16.14 4.96 -1.87
N CYS A 404 15.56 3.81 -2.24
CA CYS A 404 16.11 2.50 -1.90
C CYS A 404 17.47 2.26 -2.57
N LEU A 405 17.64 2.68 -3.81
CA LEU A 405 18.89 2.55 -4.55
C LEU A 405 20.01 3.38 -3.89
N VAL A 406 19.74 4.65 -3.58
CA VAL A 406 20.65 5.53 -2.84
C VAL A 406 21.00 4.92 -1.48
N TRP A 407 20.00 4.37 -0.77
CA TRP A 407 20.23 3.75 0.51
C TRP A 407 21.14 2.51 0.41
N VAL A 408 20.87 1.59 -0.52
CA VAL A 408 21.70 0.39 -0.73
C VAL A 408 23.12 0.76 -1.18
N ILE A 409 23.27 1.72 -2.11
CA ILE A 409 24.59 2.18 -2.57
C ILE A 409 25.36 2.83 -1.42
N ARG A 410 24.71 3.68 -0.61
CA ARG A 410 25.33 4.28 0.57
C ARG A 410 25.83 3.21 1.54
N ASP A 411 25.05 2.16 1.79
CA ASP A 411 25.43 1.07 2.68
C ASP A 411 26.59 0.21 2.12
N ILE A 412 26.67 0.04 0.80
CA ILE A 412 27.82 -0.58 0.13
C ILE A 412 29.08 0.29 0.31
N ILE A 413 28.98 1.61 0.10
CA ILE A 413 30.10 2.55 0.28
C ILE A 413 30.57 2.56 1.73
N LYS A 414 29.64 2.52 2.69
CA LYS A 414 29.93 2.42 4.13
C LYS A 414 30.41 1.02 4.59
N LYS A 415 30.53 0.06 3.67
CA LYS A 415 30.93 -1.33 3.92
C LYS A 415 30.03 -2.09 4.92
N THR A 416 28.80 -1.63 5.15
CA THR A 416 27.81 -2.37 5.96
C THR A 416 27.18 -3.50 5.14
N ARG A 417 27.17 -3.36 3.81
CA ARG A 417 26.87 -4.42 2.84
C ARG A 417 28.13 -4.85 2.12
N GLN A 418 28.45 -6.14 2.17
CA GLN A 418 29.65 -6.70 1.55
C GLN A 418 29.31 -7.66 0.43
N PHE A 419 30.18 -7.72 -0.59
CA PHE A 419 29.98 -8.61 -1.72
C PHE A 419 30.09 -10.07 -1.30
N ALA A 420 29.03 -10.84 -1.50
CA ALA A 420 28.95 -12.23 -1.05
C ALA A 420 29.12 -13.25 -2.19
N GLY A 421 29.69 -12.85 -3.34
CA GLY A 421 29.92 -13.72 -4.50
C GLY A 421 28.65 -14.15 -5.27
N PHE A 422 28.86 -14.73 -6.45
CA PHE A 422 27.81 -15.36 -7.24
C PHE A 422 27.64 -16.82 -6.81
N SER A 423 26.40 -17.25 -6.55
CA SER A 423 26.05 -18.64 -6.31
C SER A 423 24.90 -19.05 -7.22
N LEU A 424 24.81 -20.33 -7.58
CA LEU A 424 23.71 -20.84 -8.41
C LEU A 424 22.33 -20.53 -7.79
N SER A 425 22.22 -20.63 -6.45
CA SER A 425 20.99 -20.30 -5.72
C SER A 425 20.58 -18.82 -5.83
N LYS A 426 21.55 -17.90 -5.84
CA LYS A 426 21.36 -16.47 -6.05
C LYS A 426 20.90 -16.19 -7.49
N LEU A 427 21.53 -16.83 -8.46
CA LEU A 427 21.22 -16.71 -9.88
C LEU A 427 19.81 -17.25 -10.21
N LEU A 428 19.44 -18.38 -9.61
CA LEU A 428 18.07 -18.92 -9.69
C LEU A 428 17.03 -18.00 -9.03
N SER A 429 17.37 -17.36 -7.90
CA SER A 429 16.46 -16.40 -7.23
C SER A 429 16.23 -15.17 -8.08
N PHE A 430 17.27 -14.67 -8.75
CA PHE A 430 17.20 -13.58 -9.71
C PHE A 430 16.36 -13.95 -10.95
N GLY A 431 16.57 -15.14 -11.51
CA GLY A 431 15.80 -15.66 -12.64
C GLY A 431 14.31 -15.83 -12.32
N LYS A 432 13.96 -16.29 -11.11
CA LYS A 432 12.56 -16.40 -10.67
C LYS A 432 11.80 -15.07 -10.73
N ALA A 433 12.45 -13.97 -10.35
CA ALA A 433 11.82 -12.65 -10.44
C ALA A 433 11.60 -12.22 -11.90
N LEU A 434 12.48 -12.63 -12.83
CA LEU A 434 12.38 -12.32 -14.25
C LEU A 434 11.21 -13.08 -14.93
N VAL A 435 10.99 -14.35 -14.54
CA VAL A 435 9.83 -15.16 -14.97
C VAL A 435 8.49 -14.48 -14.64
N LEU A 436 8.43 -13.66 -13.58
CA LEU A 436 7.22 -12.94 -13.19
C LEU A 436 7.00 -11.65 -13.95
N ILE A 437 8.09 -10.98 -14.34
CA ILE A 437 8.03 -9.68 -15.03
C ILE A 437 7.79 -9.86 -16.52
N VAL A 438 8.34 -10.92 -17.15
CA VAL A 438 8.24 -11.13 -18.60
C VAL A 438 6.79 -11.18 -19.12
N PRO A 439 5.85 -11.94 -18.51
CA PRO A 439 4.45 -11.92 -18.95
C PRO A 439 3.80 -10.53 -18.84
N PHE A 440 4.21 -9.73 -17.86
CA PHE A 440 3.71 -8.36 -17.65
C PHE A 440 4.21 -7.40 -18.74
N LEU A 441 5.52 -7.45 -19.03
CA LEU A 441 6.11 -6.66 -20.12
C LEU A 441 5.54 -7.07 -21.48
N TYR A 442 5.32 -8.36 -21.72
CA TYR A 442 4.68 -8.86 -22.93
C TYR A 442 3.22 -8.40 -23.03
N GLY A 443 2.48 -8.43 -21.91
CA GLY A 443 1.13 -7.90 -21.82
C GLY A 443 1.06 -6.42 -22.19
N ILE A 444 1.92 -5.58 -21.61
CA ILE A 444 2.00 -4.15 -21.98
C ILE A 444 2.35 -4.02 -23.46
N TYR A 445 3.36 -4.73 -23.94
CA TYR A 445 3.78 -4.64 -25.34
C TYR A 445 2.64 -4.93 -26.32
N GLN A 446 1.83 -5.94 -26.05
CA GLN A 446 0.71 -6.35 -26.92
C GLN A 446 -0.57 -5.54 -26.75
N LEU A 447 -0.62 -4.63 -25.78
CA LEU A 447 -1.84 -3.92 -25.39
C LEU A 447 -2.50 -3.14 -26.55
N PRO A 448 -1.78 -2.31 -27.32
CA PRO A 448 -2.34 -1.64 -28.50
C PRO A 448 -2.91 -2.61 -29.54
N GLN A 449 -2.18 -3.70 -29.78
CA GLN A 449 -2.53 -4.62 -30.85
C GLN A 449 -3.75 -5.46 -30.48
N TRP A 450 -3.87 -5.87 -29.21
CA TRP A 450 -5.01 -6.65 -28.76
C TRP A 450 -6.27 -5.81 -28.53
N LEU A 451 -6.12 -4.56 -28.05
CA LEU A 451 -7.26 -3.70 -27.74
C LEU A 451 -7.74 -2.91 -28.96
N LEU A 452 -6.82 -2.39 -29.78
CA LEU A 452 -7.13 -1.43 -30.84
C LEU A 452 -6.74 -1.93 -32.23
N ASN A 453 -6.05 -3.07 -32.35
CA ASN A 453 -5.34 -3.48 -33.58
C ASN A 453 -4.33 -2.43 -34.07
N PHE A 454 -3.81 -1.61 -33.17
CA PHE A 454 -2.83 -0.56 -33.47
C PHE A 454 -1.44 -0.97 -32.99
N ASN A 455 -0.40 -0.35 -33.53
CA ASN A 455 0.92 -0.39 -32.93
C ASN A 455 1.09 0.75 -31.90
N TRP A 456 2.14 0.69 -31.08
CA TRP A 456 2.40 1.73 -30.07
C TRP A 456 2.63 3.12 -30.68
N GLU A 457 3.26 3.19 -31.85
CA GLU A 457 3.51 4.44 -32.55
C GLU A 457 2.19 5.16 -32.89
N ALA A 458 1.22 4.44 -33.47
CA ALA A 458 -0.10 4.98 -33.75
C ALA A 458 -0.83 5.38 -32.46
N VAL A 459 -0.80 4.56 -31.40
CA VAL A 459 -1.47 4.90 -30.14
C VAL A 459 -0.92 6.20 -29.52
N LEU A 460 0.40 6.37 -29.47
CA LEU A 460 1.03 7.58 -28.93
C LEU A 460 0.71 8.83 -29.76
N VAL A 461 0.44 8.67 -31.06
CA VAL A 461 -0.01 9.76 -31.93
C VAL A 461 -1.45 10.20 -31.65
N TRP A 462 -2.33 9.36 -31.11
CA TRP A 462 -3.73 9.74 -30.87
C TRP A 462 -4.07 10.01 -29.40
N GLN A 463 -3.37 9.35 -28.47
CA GLN A 463 -3.66 9.42 -27.04
C GLN A 463 -3.04 10.66 -26.35
N PRO A 464 -3.51 10.99 -25.13
CA PRO A 464 -2.95 12.07 -24.31
C PRO A 464 -1.45 11.93 -24.02
N VAL A 465 -0.77 13.05 -23.82
CA VAL A 465 0.69 13.10 -23.52
C VAL A 465 1.02 12.37 -22.20
N SER A 466 0.07 12.30 -21.28
CA SER A 466 0.21 11.62 -19.99
C SER A 466 0.41 10.11 -20.13
N LEU A 467 -0.11 9.46 -21.19
CA LEU A 467 0.12 8.03 -21.45
C LEU A 467 1.60 7.76 -21.74
N GLU A 468 2.22 8.57 -22.60
CA GLU A 468 3.63 8.44 -22.94
C GLU A 468 4.51 8.59 -21.69
N ALA A 469 4.23 9.60 -20.86
CA ALA A 469 4.94 9.80 -19.60
C ALA A 469 4.77 8.61 -18.64
N ALA A 470 3.57 8.03 -18.53
CA ALA A 470 3.34 6.85 -17.70
C ALA A 470 4.17 5.65 -18.15
N LEU A 471 4.27 5.42 -19.47
CA LEU A 471 5.08 4.32 -20.04
C LEU A 471 6.58 4.52 -19.80
N VAL A 472 7.08 5.75 -19.97
CA VAL A 472 8.49 6.08 -19.68
C VAL A 472 8.81 5.85 -18.21
N LEU A 473 7.94 6.30 -17.31
CA LEU A 473 8.11 6.09 -15.87
C LEU A 473 8.09 4.61 -15.50
N LEU A 474 7.22 3.81 -16.12
CA LEU A 474 7.19 2.35 -15.93
C LEU A 474 8.48 1.69 -16.44
N ALA A 475 8.97 2.10 -17.60
CA ALA A 475 10.20 1.62 -18.20
C ALA A 475 11.45 1.95 -17.36
N ALA A 476 11.39 3.00 -16.53
CA ALA A 476 12.43 3.31 -15.54
C ALA A 476 12.24 2.56 -14.21
N ALA A 477 11.01 2.48 -13.71
CA ALA A 477 10.71 1.89 -12.41
C ALA A 477 10.94 0.38 -12.36
N ILE A 478 10.59 -0.36 -13.42
CA ILE A 478 10.74 -1.83 -13.44
C ILE A 478 12.23 -2.24 -13.37
N PRO A 479 13.13 -1.74 -14.25
CA PRO A 479 14.56 -2.04 -14.15
C PRO A 479 15.19 -1.51 -12.87
N GLY A 480 14.78 -0.32 -12.40
CA GLY A 480 15.28 0.25 -11.15
C GLY A 480 14.97 -0.63 -9.93
N SER A 481 13.73 -1.13 -9.80
CA SER A 481 13.34 -2.08 -8.75
C SER A 481 14.13 -3.37 -8.83
N TYR A 482 14.37 -3.86 -10.05
CA TYR A 482 15.15 -5.07 -10.28
C TYR A 482 16.63 -4.88 -9.91
N LEU A 483 17.20 -3.71 -10.18
CA LEU A 483 18.55 -3.33 -9.78
C LEU A 483 18.68 -3.27 -8.26
N VAL A 484 17.73 -2.65 -7.54
CA VAL A 484 17.72 -2.64 -6.07
C VAL A 484 17.67 -4.07 -5.51
N TYR A 485 16.85 -4.94 -6.10
CA TYR A 485 16.77 -6.35 -5.73
C TYR A 485 18.10 -7.10 -5.97
N LEU A 486 18.70 -6.92 -7.15
CA LEU A 486 19.99 -7.52 -7.51
C LEU A 486 21.11 -7.08 -6.55
N LEU A 487 21.25 -5.77 -6.31
CA LEU A 487 22.24 -5.23 -5.39
C LEU A 487 22.03 -5.77 -3.97
N SER A 488 20.79 -5.86 -3.51
CA SER A 488 20.48 -6.42 -2.18
C SER A 488 20.81 -7.91 -2.05
N LEU A 489 20.88 -8.63 -3.17
CA LEU A 489 21.17 -10.06 -3.25
C LEU A 489 22.67 -10.35 -3.40
N LEU A 490 23.40 -9.50 -4.14
CA LEU A 490 24.85 -9.57 -4.29
C LEU A 490 25.60 -8.98 -3.09
N PHE A 491 25.07 -7.91 -2.50
CA PHE A 491 25.60 -7.20 -1.33
C PHE A 491 24.62 -7.31 -0.14
N PRO A 492 24.52 -8.48 0.50
CA PRO A 492 23.69 -8.64 1.69
C PRO A 492 24.22 -7.81 2.86
N GLU A 493 23.30 -7.24 3.62
CA GLU A 493 23.59 -6.66 4.94
C GLU A 493 23.59 -7.79 5.99
N GLU A 494 24.45 -7.69 7.01
CA GLU A 494 24.50 -8.64 8.13
C GLU A 494 23.21 -8.64 8.93
N ASN A 495 22.65 -7.45 9.20
CA ASN A 495 21.38 -7.33 9.91
C ASN A 495 20.22 -7.86 9.03
N PRO A 496 19.53 -8.92 9.45
CA PRO A 496 18.52 -9.60 8.62
C PRO A 496 17.31 -8.70 8.32
N VAL A 497 17.02 -7.74 9.20
CA VAL A 497 15.94 -6.76 9.04
C VAL A 497 16.31 -5.78 7.93
N LYS A 498 17.45 -5.08 8.08
CA LYS A 498 17.94 -4.09 7.10
C LYS A 498 18.16 -4.70 5.71
N ARG A 499 18.57 -5.97 5.65
CA ARG A 499 18.73 -6.71 4.39
C ARG A 499 17.44 -6.77 3.57
N ARG A 500 16.27 -6.90 4.23
CA ARG A 500 14.97 -7.18 3.58
C ARG A 500 14.10 -5.95 3.36
N ILE A 501 14.32 -4.86 4.10
CA ILE A 501 13.50 -3.63 4.01
C ILE A 501 13.36 -3.10 2.58
N PRO A 502 14.41 -2.94 1.74
CA PRO A 502 14.24 -2.38 0.40
C PRO A 502 13.21 -3.16 -0.43
N SER A 503 13.33 -4.48 -0.44
CA SER A 503 12.39 -5.35 -1.17
C SER A 503 10.99 -5.32 -0.57
N ILE A 504 10.86 -5.24 0.76
CA ILE A 504 9.55 -5.13 1.43
C ILE A 504 8.86 -3.82 1.03
N VAL A 505 9.55 -2.68 1.11
CA VAL A 505 8.98 -1.37 0.75
C VAL A 505 8.50 -1.37 -0.70
N LEU A 506 9.36 -1.76 -1.63
CA LEU A 506 9.02 -1.76 -3.05
C LEU A 506 7.87 -2.72 -3.38
N LEU A 507 7.87 -3.94 -2.85
CA LEU A 507 6.81 -4.91 -3.13
C LEU A 507 5.51 -4.58 -2.40
N THR A 508 5.56 -3.86 -1.28
CA THR A 508 4.36 -3.38 -0.59
C THR A 508 3.67 -2.29 -1.40
N ILE A 509 4.41 -1.31 -1.91
CA ILE A 509 3.86 -0.27 -2.79
C ILE A 509 3.32 -0.92 -4.07
N LEU A 510 4.10 -1.80 -4.71
CA LEU A 510 3.68 -2.47 -5.94
C LEU A 510 2.41 -3.33 -5.75
N SER A 511 2.34 -4.11 -4.67
CA SER A 511 1.14 -4.89 -4.33
C SER A 511 -0.07 -4.00 -4.06
N GLY A 512 0.13 -2.87 -3.37
CA GLY A 512 -0.94 -1.92 -3.12
C GLY A 512 -1.45 -1.25 -4.40
N LEU A 513 -0.55 -0.79 -5.27
CA LEU A 513 -0.90 -0.24 -6.59
C LEU A 513 -1.61 -1.27 -7.47
N SER A 514 -1.18 -2.55 -7.43
CA SER A 514 -1.84 -3.63 -8.17
C SER A 514 -3.27 -3.87 -7.69
N ASN A 515 -3.51 -3.74 -6.38
CA ASN A 515 -4.85 -3.84 -5.82
C ASN A 515 -5.75 -2.70 -6.30
N VAL A 516 -5.21 -1.47 -6.39
CA VAL A 516 -5.93 -0.31 -6.93
C VAL A 516 -6.23 -0.50 -8.41
N LEU A 517 -5.24 -0.93 -9.20
CA LEU A 517 -5.42 -1.24 -10.62
C LEU A 517 -6.48 -2.32 -10.85
N LEU A 518 -6.59 -3.31 -9.95
CA LEU A 518 -7.64 -4.33 -10.01
C LEU A 518 -9.04 -3.70 -9.88
N ILE A 519 -9.21 -2.74 -8.97
CA ILE A 519 -10.49 -2.03 -8.79
C ILE A 519 -10.82 -1.23 -10.04
N ILE A 520 -9.87 -0.44 -10.54
CA ILE A 520 -10.03 0.37 -11.78
C ILE A 520 -10.42 -0.55 -12.93
N PHE A 521 -9.67 -1.62 -13.13
CA PHE A 521 -9.90 -2.58 -14.20
C PHE A 521 -11.31 -3.19 -14.14
N VAL A 522 -11.77 -3.61 -12.96
CA VAL A 522 -13.12 -4.18 -12.78
C VAL A 522 -14.21 -3.15 -13.07
N THR A 523 -14.06 -1.92 -12.61
CA THR A 523 -15.05 -0.86 -12.88
C THR A 523 -15.07 -0.44 -14.34
N SER A 524 -13.91 -0.36 -14.99
CA SER A 524 -13.82 0.04 -16.40
C SER A 524 -14.21 -1.07 -17.37
N ALA A 525 -14.11 -2.34 -16.97
CA ALA A 525 -14.43 -3.49 -17.83
C ALA A 525 -15.93 -3.66 -18.13
N MET A 526 -16.82 -2.98 -17.39
CA MET A 526 -18.27 -3.20 -17.47
C MET A 526 -18.90 -2.74 -18.79
N ASP A 527 -18.40 -1.67 -19.40
CA ASP A 527 -18.96 -1.06 -20.63
C ASP A 527 -18.00 -1.12 -21.83
N THR A 528 -17.11 -2.12 -21.87
CA THR A 528 -16.12 -2.24 -22.97
C THR A 528 -16.55 -3.24 -24.04
N GLU A 529 -16.28 -2.92 -25.30
CA GLU A 529 -16.39 -3.85 -26.43
C GLU A 529 -15.16 -4.77 -26.59
N ILE A 530 -14.21 -4.74 -25.63
CA ILE A 530 -12.96 -5.50 -25.69
C ILE A 530 -13.25 -7.00 -25.58
N LYS A 531 -12.60 -7.80 -26.44
CA LYS A 531 -12.74 -9.27 -26.41
C LYS A 531 -12.40 -9.83 -25.02
N ILE A 532 -13.30 -10.65 -24.48
CA ILE A 532 -13.24 -11.20 -23.12
C ILE A 532 -11.91 -11.91 -22.79
N ARG A 533 -11.27 -12.55 -23.78
CA ARG A 533 -9.97 -13.23 -23.60
C ARG A 533 -8.86 -12.27 -23.14
N TYR A 534 -8.88 -11.02 -23.62
CA TYR A 534 -7.90 -10.01 -23.24
C TYR A 534 -8.22 -9.47 -21.86
N LEU A 535 -9.50 -9.28 -21.55
CA LEU A 535 -9.92 -8.86 -20.22
C LEU A 535 -9.47 -9.87 -19.15
N PHE A 536 -9.68 -11.17 -19.40
CA PHE A 536 -9.20 -12.22 -18.50
C PHE A 536 -7.68 -12.27 -18.39
N PHE A 537 -6.95 -12.09 -19.50
CA PHE A 537 -5.48 -12.08 -19.47
C PHE A 537 -4.96 -10.96 -18.54
N TYR A 538 -5.43 -9.73 -18.71
CA TYR A 538 -5.00 -8.60 -17.87
C TYR A 538 -5.48 -8.74 -16.42
N TYR A 539 -6.69 -9.26 -16.21
CA TYR A 539 -7.18 -9.56 -14.87
C TYR A 539 -6.27 -10.55 -14.13
N LEU A 540 -5.90 -11.65 -14.78
CA LEU A 540 -4.99 -12.66 -14.22
C LEU A 540 -3.59 -12.09 -13.97
N LEU A 541 -3.12 -11.22 -14.85
CA LEU A 541 -1.84 -10.53 -14.70
C LEU A 541 -1.81 -9.64 -13.44
N ILE A 542 -2.83 -8.79 -13.28
CA ILE A 542 -2.96 -7.86 -12.15
C ILE A 542 -3.13 -8.65 -10.85
N ILE A 543 -3.99 -9.68 -10.83
CA ILE A 543 -4.21 -10.51 -9.63
C ILE A 543 -2.96 -11.29 -9.25
N GLY A 544 -2.21 -11.79 -10.25
CA GLY A 544 -0.94 -12.47 -10.04
C GLY A 544 0.07 -11.55 -9.36
N LEU A 545 0.25 -10.34 -9.89
CA LEU A 545 1.15 -9.33 -9.31
C LEU A 545 0.76 -8.97 -7.87
N TYR A 546 -0.53 -8.76 -7.61
CA TYR A 546 -1.07 -8.51 -6.28
C TYR A 546 -0.81 -9.65 -5.30
N LEU A 547 -1.20 -10.88 -5.64
CA LEU A 547 -1.08 -12.04 -4.75
C LEU A 547 0.38 -12.38 -4.44
N MET A 548 1.26 -12.26 -5.43
CA MET A 548 2.69 -12.54 -5.27
C MET A 548 3.39 -11.49 -4.42
N GLY A 549 3.14 -10.21 -4.68
CA GLY A 549 3.64 -9.11 -3.86
C GLY A 549 3.18 -9.27 -2.41
N ARG A 550 1.88 -9.49 -2.20
CA ARG A 550 1.29 -9.71 -0.88
C ARG A 550 1.91 -10.91 -0.16
N ARG A 551 2.04 -12.07 -0.82
CA ARG A 551 2.66 -13.27 -0.25
C ARG A 551 4.11 -13.03 0.15
N PHE A 552 4.90 -12.34 -0.69
CA PHE A 552 6.29 -12.04 -0.38
C PHE A 552 6.42 -11.14 0.86
N VAL A 553 5.63 -10.06 0.92
CA VAL A 553 5.63 -9.12 2.05
C VAL A 553 5.25 -9.84 3.34
N GLN A 554 4.20 -10.67 3.31
CA GLN A 554 3.76 -11.47 4.47
C GLN A 554 4.86 -12.39 4.99
N ILE A 555 5.45 -13.22 4.12
CA ILE A 555 6.50 -14.16 4.52
C ILE A 555 7.74 -13.41 5.06
N SER A 556 8.10 -12.29 4.44
CA SER A 556 9.28 -11.52 4.83
C SER A 556 9.11 -10.88 6.21
N LEU A 557 7.94 -10.29 6.48
CA LEU A 557 7.66 -9.68 7.78
C LEU A 557 7.57 -10.74 8.89
N ILE A 558 6.99 -11.92 8.64
CA ILE A 558 6.97 -13.02 9.61
C ILE A 558 8.39 -13.42 10.04
N LYS A 559 9.31 -13.57 9.08
CA LYS A 559 10.70 -13.93 9.38
C LYS A 559 11.42 -12.84 10.18
N ILE A 560 11.21 -11.58 9.84
CA ILE A 560 11.79 -10.43 10.54
C ILE A 560 11.31 -10.38 11.99
N THR A 561 9.99 -10.39 12.21
CA THR A 561 9.45 -10.24 13.57
C THR A 561 9.80 -11.42 14.46
N ARG A 562 9.81 -12.66 13.92
CA ARG A 562 10.28 -13.83 14.67
C ARG A 562 11.76 -13.70 15.06
N GLY A 563 12.60 -13.16 14.17
CA GLY A 563 13.99 -12.84 14.47
C GLY A 563 14.13 -11.79 15.57
N ILE A 564 13.37 -10.70 15.49
CA ILE A 564 13.36 -9.63 16.51
C ILE A 564 12.97 -10.18 17.89
N VAL A 565 11.91 -10.99 17.97
CA VAL A 565 11.47 -11.59 19.24
C VAL A 565 12.52 -12.54 19.80
N TYR A 566 13.17 -13.33 18.95
CA TYR A 566 14.28 -14.20 19.36
C TYR A 566 15.44 -13.39 19.95
N GLU A 567 15.93 -12.38 19.22
CA GLU A 567 17.01 -11.51 19.68
C GLU A 567 16.63 -10.77 20.98
N LEU A 568 15.39 -10.31 21.09
CA LEU A 568 14.89 -9.64 22.29
C LEU A 568 14.90 -10.58 23.49
N ARG A 569 14.46 -11.84 23.33
CA ARG A 569 14.50 -12.86 24.39
C ARG A 569 15.91 -13.18 24.82
N VAL A 570 16.82 -13.39 23.87
CA VAL A 570 18.24 -13.63 24.16
C VAL A 570 18.84 -12.44 24.90
N LYS A 571 18.55 -11.21 24.46
CA LYS A 571 19.01 -9.99 25.13
C LYS A 571 18.47 -9.86 26.56
N LEU A 572 17.19 -10.15 26.78
CA LEU A 572 16.58 -10.14 28.11
C LEU A 572 17.22 -11.18 29.02
N ILE A 573 17.42 -12.40 28.52
CA ILE A 573 18.09 -13.49 29.26
C ILE A 573 19.51 -13.08 29.65
N ASN A 574 20.33 -12.64 28.69
CA ASN A 574 21.71 -12.22 28.96
C ASN A 574 21.77 -11.06 29.96
N LYS A 575 20.82 -10.11 29.85
CA LYS A 575 20.73 -8.97 30.77
C LYS A 575 20.41 -9.43 32.20
N ILE A 576 19.47 -10.36 32.36
CA ILE A 576 19.14 -10.95 33.67
C ILE A 576 20.37 -11.66 34.25
N PHE A 577 21.08 -12.47 33.46
CA PHE A 577 22.29 -13.16 33.91
C PHE A 577 23.47 -12.22 34.24
N SER A 578 23.52 -11.01 33.67
CA SER A 578 24.54 -9.99 33.99
C SER A 578 24.23 -9.14 35.23
N THR A 579 23.15 -9.46 35.96
CA THR A 579 22.68 -8.69 37.11
C THR A 579 23.24 -9.29 38.41
N ASP A 580 23.71 -8.45 39.33
CA ASP A 580 24.12 -8.89 40.66
C ASP A 580 22.95 -9.60 41.37
N TYR A 581 23.27 -10.65 42.13
CA TYR A 581 22.24 -11.49 42.77
C TYR A 581 21.34 -10.70 43.73
N GLU A 582 21.90 -9.78 44.53
CA GLU A 582 21.15 -8.87 45.42
C GLU A 582 20.03 -8.11 44.67
N LYS A 583 20.39 -7.49 43.54
CA LYS A 583 19.42 -6.75 42.72
C LYS A 583 18.41 -7.68 42.08
N PHE A 584 18.83 -8.85 41.60
CA PHE A 584 17.92 -9.85 41.05
C PHE A 584 16.88 -10.32 42.08
N GLU A 585 17.29 -10.56 43.33
CA GLU A 585 16.41 -10.96 44.42
C GLU A 585 15.33 -9.92 44.73
N SER A 586 15.61 -8.63 44.50
CA SER A 586 14.64 -7.54 44.64
C SER A 586 13.61 -7.44 43.50
N ILE A 587 13.84 -8.11 42.36
CA ILE A 587 12.96 -8.06 41.20
C ILE A 587 11.77 -9.02 41.41
N ASP A 588 10.56 -8.51 41.20
CA ASP A 588 9.35 -9.32 41.19
C ASP A 588 9.41 -10.43 40.12
N ARG A 589 9.27 -11.70 40.54
CA ARG A 589 9.32 -12.87 39.65
C ARG A 589 8.25 -12.81 38.55
N GLY A 590 7.08 -12.24 38.85
CA GLY A 590 5.99 -12.06 37.90
C GLY A 590 6.37 -11.11 36.76
N LYS A 591 7.10 -10.02 37.05
CA LYS A 591 7.63 -9.10 36.04
C LYS A 591 8.59 -9.80 35.07
N VAL A 592 9.49 -10.64 35.58
CA VAL A 592 10.45 -11.40 34.74
C VAL A 592 9.71 -12.32 33.77
N TYR A 593 8.73 -13.08 34.27
CA TYR A 593 7.91 -13.97 33.44
C TYR A 593 7.11 -13.20 32.38
N THR A 594 6.45 -12.12 32.79
CA THR A 594 5.63 -11.28 31.90
C THR A 594 6.46 -10.67 30.76
N ALA A 595 7.67 -10.18 31.07
CA ALA A 595 8.56 -9.56 30.07
C ALA A 595 9.11 -10.59 29.07
N LEU A 596 9.50 -11.78 29.53
CA LEU A 596 10.06 -12.84 28.66
C LEU A 596 9.02 -13.54 27.80
N ASN A 597 7.79 -13.68 28.32
CA ASN A 597 6.73 -14.42 27.66
C ASN A 597 5.68 -13.51 27.02
N ASP A 598 4.84 -12.86 27.83
CA ASP A 598 3.62 -12.19 27.37
C ASP A 598 3.94 -10.95 26.53
N ASP A 599 4.71 -10.01 27.07
CA ASP A 599 5.03 -8.75 26.37
C ASP A 599 5.87 -9.02 25.10
N ALA A 600 6.75 -10.03 25.12
CA ALA A 600 7.54 -10.45 23.96
C ALA A 600 6.69 -11.12 22.88
N ASN A 601 5.66 -11.90 23.26
CA ASN A 601 4.72 -12.51 22.31
C ASN A 601 3.85 -11.45 21.63
N VAL A 602 3.39 -10.43 22.36
CA VAL A 602 2.62 -9.31 21.79
C VAL A 602 3.40 -8.62 20.66
N ILE A 603 4.72 -8.43 20.83
CA ILE A 603 5.58 -7.91 19.77
C ILE A 603 5.64 -8.87 18.58
N GLY A 604 5.70 -10.18 18.83
CA GLY A 604 5.66 -11.22 17.79
C GLY A 604 4.40 -11.16 16.91
N GLU A 605 3.25 -10.98 17.54
CA GLU A 605 1.93 -10.92 16.90
C GLU A 605 1.72 -9.64 16.09
N SER A 606 2.53 -8.59 16.33
CA SER A 606 2.44 -7.31 15.62
C SER A 606 2.64 -7.40 14.10
N THR A 607 3.20 -8.51 13.61
CA THR A 607 3.42 -8.75 12.18
C THR A 607 2.14 -8.61 11.36
N THR A 608 1.08 -9.32 11.77
CA THR A 608 -0.19 -9.35 11.04
C THR A 608 -0.85 -7.98 11.06
N LEU A 609 -0.71 -7.26 12.19
CA LEU A 609 -1.19 -5.88 12.34
C LEU A 609 -0.51 -4.95 11.35
N MET A 610 0.83 -4.97 11.26
CA MET A 610 1.58 -4.09 10.36
C MET A 610 1.22 -4.35 8.89
N ILE A 611 1.11 -5.62 8.49
CA ILE A 611 0.69 -5.99 7.13
C ILE A 611 -0.70 -5.45 6.84
N SER A 612 -1.65 -5.72 7.72
CA SER A 612 -3.04 -5.31 7.58
C SER A 612 -3.15 -3.79 7.48
N LEU A 613 -2.52 -3.04 8.38
CA LEU A 613 -2.51 -1.57 8.37
C LEU A 613 -1.92 -1.00 7.09
N ILE A 614 -0.72 -1.44 6.69
CA ILE A 614 -0.06 -0.86 5.51
C ILE A 614 -0.86 -1.16 4.25
N THR A 615 -1.32 -2.40 4.07
CA THR A 615 -2.11 -2.77 2.88
C THR A 615 -3.45 -2.04 2.83
N SER A 616 -4.14 -1.89 3.96
CA SER A 616 -5.39 -1.15 4.04
C SER A 616 -5.19 0.33 3.79
N THR A 617 -4.16 0.96 4.36
CA THR A 617 -3.87 2.39 4.13
C THR A 617 -3.55 2.67 2.67
N ILE A 618 -2.71 1.86 2.02
CA ILE A 618 -2.40 2.03 0.59
C ILE A 618 -3.65 1.84 -0.27
N THR A 619 -4.47 0.84 0.06
CA THR A 619 -5.73 0.57 -0.65
C THR A 619 -6.71 1.74 -0.51
N VAL A 620 -6.87 2.29 0.71
CA VAL A 620 -7.72 3.46 0.97
C VAL A 620 -7.23 4.66 0.17
N ILE A 621 -5.94 5.00 0.27
CA ILE A 621 -5.36 6.15 -0.46
C ILE A 621 -5.55 5.98 -1.97
N GLY A 622 -5.22 4.82 -2.52
CA GLY A 622 -5.33 4.57 -3.96
C GLY A 622 -6.78 4.57 -4.47
N ALA A 623 -7.72 4.06 -3.69
CA ALA A 623 -9.14 4.14 -4.00
C ALA A 623 -9.63 5.60 -4.05
N PHE A 624 -9.23 6.44 -3.09
CA PHE A 624 -9.57 7.87 -3.11
C PHE A 624 -8.92 8.63 -4.26
N LEU A 625 -7.66 8.31 -4.60
CA LEU A 625 -7.00 8.88 -5.78
C LEU A 625 -7.76 8.51 -7.06
N TYR A 626 -8.24 7.26 -7.17
CA TYR A 626 -9.08 6.83 -8.27
C TYR A 626 -10.41 7.59 -8.31
N LEU A 627 -11.15 7.67 -7.20
CA LEU A 627 -12.39 8.44 -7.14
C LEU A 627 -12.18 9.90 -7.51
N MET A 628 -11.08 10.50 -7.04
CA MET A 628 -10.73 11.89 -7.33
C MET A 628 -10.48 12.13 -8.82
N SER A 629 -9.92 11.14 -9.53
CA SER A 629 -9.74 11.19 -10.99
C SER A 629 -11.06 11.09 -11.76
N LEU A 630 -12.10 10.49 -11.17
CA LEU A 630 -13.43 10.42 -11.77
C LEU A 630 -14.25 11.69 -11.50
N ALA A 631 -14.28 12.16 -10.24
CA ALA A 631 -15.06 13.34 -9.85
C ALA A 631 -14.48 14.03 -8.61
N PHE A 632 -13.47 14.87 -8.82
CA PHE A 632 -12.72 15.58 -7.77
C PHE A 632 -13.60 16.16 -6.63
N TRP A 633 -14.60 16.97 -6.98
CA TRP A 633 -15.46 17.65 -5.98
C TRP A 633 -16.36 16.68 -5.21
N ALA A 634 -16.89 15.65 -5.87
CA ALA A 634 -17.70 14.65 -5.21
C ALA A 634 -16.86 13.75 -4.29
N THR A 635 -15.63 13.44 -4.68
CA THR A 635 -14.67 12.75 -3.81
C THR A 635 -14.29 13.60 -2.61
N LEU A 636 -14.11 14.91 -2.78
CA LEU A 636 -13.83 15.82 -1.67
C LEU A 636 -14.99 15.83 -0.66
N LEU A 637 -16.24 15.96 -1.13
CA LEU A 637 -17.42 15.87 -0.26
C LEU A 637 -17.50 14.51 0.46
N THR A 638 -17.31 13.41 -0.28
CA THR A 638 -17.27 12.04 0.27
C THR A 638 -16.19 11.92 1.36
N SER A 639 -15.01 12.49 1.12
CA SER A 639 -13.90 12.50 2.07
C SER A 639 -14.22 13.29 3.32
N LEU A 640 -14.88 14.45 3.19
CA LEU A 640 -15.35 15.25 4.34
C LEU A 640 -16.37 14.49 5.20
N ILE A 641 -17.29 13.75 4.56
CA ILE A 641 -18.25 12.90 5.28
C ILE A 641 -17.50 11.78 6.02
N ILE A 642 -16.54 11.11 5.37
CA ILE A 642 -15.72 10.07 6.01
C ILE A 642 -14.90 10.61 7.18
N VAL A 643 -14.30 11.80 7.04
CA VAL A 643 -13.58 12.45 8.15
C VAL A 643 -14.54 12.75 9.31
N SER A 644 -15.75 13.24 9.01
CA SER A 644 -16.77 13.48 10.03
C SER A 644 -17.18 12.19 10.74
N ILE A 645 -17.35 11.09 10.00
CA ILE A 645 -17.61 9.74 10.53
C ILE A 645 -16.45 9.29 11.42
N ALA A 646 -15.20 9.47 10.97
CA ALA A 646 -14.01 9.10 11.73
C ALA A 646 -13.88 9.90 13.04
N VAL A 647 -14.26 11.18 13.04
CA VAL A 647 -14.29 12.02 14.24
C VAL A 647 -15.35 11.53 15.23
N VAL A 648 -16.58 11.24 14.75
CA VAL A 648 -17.64 10.65 15.59
C VAL A 648 -17.17 9.33 16.17
N TYR A 649 -16.62 8.44 15.34
CA TYR A 649 -16.07 7.16 15.76
C TYR A 649 -14.97 7.32 16.82
N TYR A 650 -14.05 8.29 16.65
CA TYR A 650 -12.99 8.57 17.60
C TYR A 650 -13.55 8.96 18.97
N PHE A 651 -14.56 9.83 19.03
CA PHE A 651 -15.20 10.20 20.29
C PHE A 651 -15.91 9.02 20.97
N VAL A 652 -16.61 8.19 20.20
CA VAL A 652 -17.27 6.98 20.72
C VAL A 652 -16.24 5.98 21.24
N THR A 653 -15.15 5.77 20.51
CA THR A 653 -14.06 4.84 20.88
C THR A 653 -13.27 5.33 22.09
N ARG A 654 -13.03 6.64 22.20
CA ARG A 654 -12.38 7.24 23.38
C ARG A 654 -13.15 6.94 24.67
N SER A 655 -14.49 6.95 24.60
CA SER A 655 -15.36 6.55 25.71
C SER A 655 -15.26 5.06 26.04
N ALA A 656 -15.04 4.18 25.05
CA ALA A 656 -14.82 2.75 25.30
C ALA A 656 -13.46 2.47 25.98
N ASN A 657 -12.42 3.22 25.64
CA ASN A 657 -11.07 3.04 26.19
C ASN A 657 -11.00 3.24 27.71
N THR A 658 -11.84 4.09 28.30
CA THR A 658 -11.87 4.26 29.77
C THR A 658 -12.35 2.99 30.47
N PHE A 659 -13.32 2.28 29.90
CA PHE A 659 -13.83 1.02 30.45
C PHE A 659 -12.80 -0.10 30.36
N TYR A 660 -11.98 -0.12 29.31
CA TYR A 660 -10.85 -1.05 29.24
C TYR A 660 -9.80 -0.80 30.34
N ASN A 661 -9.60 0.45 30.74
CA ASN A 661 -8.72 0.76 31.88
C ASN A 661 -9.32 0.24 33.20
N GLU A 662 -10.61 0.50 33.44
CA GLU A 662 -11.31 0.00 34.64
C GLU A 662 -11.34 -1.55 34.69
N ALA A 663 -11.63 -2.20 33.56
CA ALA A 663 -11.60 -3.66 33.43
C ALA A 663 -10.20 -4.22 33.70
N ARG A 664 -9.16 -3.52 33.25
CA ARG A 664 -7.76 -3.88 33.51
C ARG A 664 -7.41 -3.77 35.00
N ASP A 665 -7.89 -2.76 35.70
CA ASP A 665 -7.66 -2.62 37.14
C ASP A 665 -8.35 -3.74 37.92
N SER A 666 -9.60 -4.05 37.57
CA SER A 666 -10.32 -5.20 38.12
C SER A 666 -9.58 -6.52 37.87
N ARG A 667 -9.04 -6.73 36.65
CA ARG A 667 -8.21 -7.89 36.31
C ARG A 667 -6.97 -7.99 37.21
N ASN A 668 -6.32 -6.87 37.52
CA ASN A 668 -5.13 -6.87 38.38
C ASN A 668 -5.47 -7.25 39.82
N VAL A 669 -6.66 -6.85 40.33
CA VAL A 669 -7.15 -7.29 41.65
C VAL A 669 -7.42 -8.79 41.64
N PHE A 670 -8.13 -9.30 40.63
CA PHE A 670 -8.41 -10.72 40.49
C PHE A 670 -7.13 -11.56 40.44
N MET A 671 -6.15 -11.16 39.61
CA MET A 671 -4.86 -11.87 39.53
C MET A 671 -4.08 -11.82 40.84
N ARG A 672 -4.17 -10.72 41.60
CA ARG A 672 -3.57 -10.63 42.94
C ARG A 672 -4.18 -11.63 43.92
N LEU A 673 -5.50 -11.80 43.90
CA LEU A 673 -6.18 -12.80 44.72
C LEU A 673 -5.87 -14.24 44.27
N ILE A 674 -5.70 -14.48 42.97
CA ILE A 674 -5.24 -15.79 42.48
C ILE A 674 -3.82 -16.10 42.97
N ASN A 675 -2.89 -15.15 42.88
CA ASN A 675 -1.55 -15.34 43.41
C ASN A 675 -1.56 -15.52 44.92
N GLY A 676 -2.35 -14.72 45.65
CA GLY A 676 -2.53 -14.88 47.09
C GLY A 676 -3.14 -16.22 47.50
N MET A 677 -4.03 -16.79 46.69
CA MET A 677 -4.55 -18.15 46.87
C MET A 677 -3.45 -19.20 46.72
N ILE A 678 -2.57 -19.06 45.73
CA ILE A 678 -1.47 -20.00 45.46
C ILE A 678 -0.45 -19.94 46.60
N ASP A 679 -0.02 -18.73 46.97
CA ASP A 679 1.01 -18.52 47.99
C ASP A 679 0.49 -18.82 49.40
N GLY A 680 -0.76 -18.44 49.69
CA GLY A 680 -1.43 -18.59 50.99
C GLY A 680 -2.29 -19.85 51.11
N TYR A 681 -2.11 -20.85 50.23
CA TYR A 681 -3.01 -22.00 50.16
C TYR A 681 -3.04 -22.80 51.47
N LYS A 682 -1.91 -22.86 52.18
CA LYS A 682 -1.80 -23.59 53.44
C LYS A 682 -2.65 -22.92 54.52
N GLU A 683 -2.54 -21.60 54.65
CA GLU A 683 -3.26 -20.75 55.61
C GLU A 683 -4.77 -20.78 55.34
N LEU A 684 -5.16 -20.76 54.07
CA LEU A 684 -6.56 -20.90 53.66
C LEU A 684 -7.10 -22.31 53.92
N SER A 685 -6.26 -23.35 53.84
CA SER A 685 -6.70 -24.74 54.04
C SER A 685 -6.98 -25.09 55.51
N LEU A 686 -6.39 -24.38 56.46
CA LEU A 686 -6.54 -24.64 57.89
C LEU A 686 -7.91 -24.21 58.46
N HIS A 687 -8.49 -23.13 57.94
CA HIS A 687 -9.74 -22.57 58.45
C HIS A 687 -10.80 -22.54 57.38
N ARG A 688 -11.80 -23.43 57.50
CA ARG A 688 -12.90 -23.52 56.53
C ARG A 688 -13.61 -22.18 56.31
N GLN A 689 -13.84 -21.41 57.36
CA GLN A 689 -14.51 -20.09 57.26
C GLN A 689 -13.67 -19.09 56.46
N LYS A 690 -12.38 -18.96 56.78
CA LYS A 690 -11.42 -18.12 56.05
C LYS A 690 -11.33 -18.53 54.56
N LYS A 691 -11.34 -19.83 54.27
CA LYS A 691 -11.37 -20.36 52.90
C LYS A 691 -12.62 -19.89 52.15
N VAL A 692 -13.77 -19.97 52.80
CA VAL A 692 -15.06 -19.55 52.21
C VAL A 692 -15.08 -18.04 51.98
N GLU A 693 -14.62 -17.24 52.94
CA GLU A 693 -14.49 -15.77 52.80
C GLU A 693 -13.57 -15.40 51.63
N TYR A 694 -12.38 -16.01 51.57
CA TYR A 694 -11.43 -15.75 50.48
C TYR A 694 -11.96 -16.24 49.12
N GLN A 695 -12.65 -17.38 49.09
CA GLN A 695 -13.33 -17.87 47.88
C GLN A 695 -14.41 -16.89 47.41
N GLU A 696 -15.12 -16.26 48.34
CA GLU A 696 -16.12 -15.25 48.01
C GLU A 696 -15.46 -13.96 47.50
N ASP A 697 -14.34 -13.50 48.10
CA ASP A 697 -13.55 -12.37 47.57
C ASP A 697 -13.07 -12.64 46.13
N VAL A 698 -12.55 -13.86 45.87
CA VAL A 698 -12.12 -14.27 44.52
C VAL A 698 -13.31 -14.31 43.58
N ARG A 699 -14.46 -14.86 44.00
CA ARG A 699 -15.69 -14.92 43.20
C ARG A 699 -16.20 -13.52 42.89
N GLU A 700 -16.25 -12.63 43.87
CA GLU A 700 -16.68 -11.23 43.72
C GLU A 700 -15.75 -10.50 42.76
N SER A 701 -14.44 -10.62 42.95
CA SER A 701 -13.44 -10.01 42.05
C SER A 701 -13.54 -10.56 40.62
N ALA A 702 -13.73 -11.89 40.46
CA ALA A 702 -13.95 -12.51 39.16
C ALA A 702 -15.26 -12.02 38.50
N HIS A 703 -16.31 -11.84 39.29
CA HIS A 703 -17.60 -11.31 38.83
C HIS A 703 -17.49 -9.84 38.41
N GLN A 704 -16.82 -9.01 39.20
CA GLN A 704 -16.53 -7.62 38.84
C GLN A 704 -15.70 -7.55 37.55
N TYR A 705 -14.66 -8.37 37.44
CA TYR A 705 -13.85 -8.45 36.22
C TYR A 705 -14.69 -8.85 35.01
N LYS A 706 -15.54 -9.88 35.15
CA LYS A 706 -16.49 -10.28 34.10
C LYS A 706 -17.40 -9.12 33.69
N ILE A 707 -18.01 -8.40 34.63
CA ILE A 707 -18.92 -7.28 34.34
C ILE A 707 -18.17 -6.15 33.63
N MET A 708 -17.04 -5.72 34.18
CA MET A 708 -16.26 -4.61 33.63
C MET A 708 -15.73 -4.94 32.23
N MET A 709 -15.21 -6.16 32.04
CA MET A 709 -14.73 -6.63 30.74
C MET A 709 -15.88 -6.72 29.73
N SER A 710 -17.04 -7.28 30.13
CA SER A 710 -18.22 -7.35 29.25
C SER A 710 -18.73 -5.96 28.88
N ALA A 711 -18.75 -5.01 29.83
CA ALA A 711 -19.15 -3.64 29.57
C ALA A 711 -18.18 -2.94 28.60
N ALA A 712 -16.87 -3.18 28.73
CA ALA A 712 -15.85 -2.67 27.82
C ALA A 712 -16.04 -3.25 26.40
N ASP A 713 -16.20 -4.57 26.28
CA ASP A 713 -16.39 -5.26 25.01
C ASP A 713 -17.70 -4.84 24.31
N ILE A 714 -18.80 -4.69 25.05
CA ILE A 714 -20.08 -4.20 24.52
C ILE A 714 -19.94 -2.76 24.02
N ARG A 715 -19.26 -1.88 24.77
CA ARG A 715 -19.04 -0.48 24.33
C ARG A 715 -18.16 -0.40 23.10
N PHE A 716 -17.12 -1.23 23.01
CA PHE A 716 -16.28 -1.31 21.82
C PHE A 716 -17.06 -1.85 20.62
N THR A 717 -17.86 -2.90 20.82
CA THR A 717 -18.75 -3.46 19.78
C THR A 717 -19.75 -2.40 19.30
N ASN A 718 -20.36 -1.64 20.20
CA ASN A 718 -21.26 -0.54 19.83
C ASN A 718 -20.53 0.56 19.05
N ALA A 719 -19.30 0.91 19.45
CA ALA A 719 -18.46 1.85 18.70
C ALA A 719 -18.18 1.37 17.28
N PHE A 720 -17.85 0.08 17.15
CA PHE A 720 -17.63 -0.59 15.86
C PHE A 720 -18.91 -0.57 14.99
N LEU A 721 -20.06 -0.98 15.55
CA LEU A 721 -21.34 -1.00 14.85
C LEU A 721 -21.75 0.39 14.36
N VAL A 722 -21.49 1.45 15.15
CA VAL A 722 -21.69 2.83 14.72
C VAL A 722 -20.80 3.16 13.52
N GLY A 723 -19.52 2.81 13.56
CA GLY A 723 -18.59 3.00 12.45
C GLY A 723 -19.04 2.29 11.16
N GLU A 724 -19.40 1.01 11.26
CA GLU A 724 -19.87 0.21 10.13
C GLU A 724 -21.19 0.75 9.56
N SER A 725 -22.16 1.10 10.42
CA SER A 725 -23.44 1.67 10.01
C SER A 725 -23.25 3.01 9.29
N LEU A 726 -22.30 3.84 9.74
CA LEU A 726 -22.00 5.12 9.09
C LEU A 726 -21.42 4.96 7.68
N LEU A 727 -20.67 3.89 7.39
CA LEU A 727 -20.21 3.57 6.04
C LEU A 727 -21.37 3.17 5.11
N VAL A 728 -22.37 2.44 5.62
CA VAL A 728 -23.58 2.11 4.86
C VAL A 728 -24.42 3.36 4.59
N VAL A 729 -24.55 4.24 5.59
CA VAL A 729 -25.21 5.55 5.42
C VAL A 729 -24.49 6.39 4.36
N LEU A 730 -23.16 6.39 4.35
CA LEU A 730 -22.38 7.06 3.30
C LEU A 730 -22.71 6.51 1.91
N LEU A 731 -22.81 5.19 1.75
CA LEU A 731 -23.19 4.57 0.48
C LEU A 731 -24.55 5.10 -0.02
N GLY A 732 -25.54 5.18 0.88
CA GLY A 732 -26.86 5.75 0.58
C GLY A 732 -26.81 7.24 0.26
N ALA A 733 -26.00 8.01 1.01
CA ALA A 733 -25.81 9.44 0.78
C ALA A 733 -25.16 9.73 -0.58
N VAL A 734 -24.19 8.92 -0.98
CA VAL A 734 -23.54 9.01 -2.30
C VAL A 734 -24.51 8.59 -3.39
N SER A 735 -25.17 7.43 -3.28
CA SER A 735 -26.10 6.93 -4.30
C SER A 735 -27.30 7.86 -4.54
N ILE A 736 -27.89 8.43 -3.48
CA ILE A 736 -29.11 9.26 -3.57
C ILE A 736 -28.78 10.75 -3.70
N GLY A 737 -27.75 11.23 -2.99
CA GLY A 737 -27.42 12.65 -2.87
C GLY A 737 -26.53 13.17 -3.99
N MET A 738 -25.55 12.38 -4.44
CA MET A 738 -24.58 12.80 -5.46
C MET A 738 -25.22 13.24 -6.78
N PRO A 739 -26.15 12.48 -7.40
CA PRO A 739 -26.82 12.94 -8.62
C PRO A 739 -27.66 14.22 -8.44
N LYS A 740 -28.14 14.50 -7.22
CA LYS A 740 -28.89 15.74 -6.93
C LYS A 740 -27.98 16.95 -6.67
N LEU A 741 -26.84 16.73 -6.02
CA LEU A 741 -25.87 17.80 -5.71
C LEU A 741 -24.98 18.13 -6.90
N PHE A 742 -24.72 17.16 -7.78
CA PHE A 742 -23.88 17.30 -8.95
C PHE A 742 -24.61 16.75 -10.19
N PRO A 743 -25.51 17.55 -10.81
CA PRO A 743 -26.34 17.11 -11.94
C PRO A 743 -25.55 16.65 -13.18
N GLY A 744 -24.27 17.03 -13.28
CA GLY A 744 -23.39 16.66 -14.40
C GLY A 744 -22.63 15.33 -14.22
N ILE A 745 -22.85 14.58 -13.13
CA ILE A 745 -22.17 13.30 -12.90
C ILE A 745 -22.91 12.16 -13.60
N THR A 746 -22.18 11.37 -14.40
CA THR A 746 -22.72 10.22 -15.12
C THR A 746 -23.11 9.06 -14.19
N THR A 747 -24.09 8.25 -14.61
CA THR A 747 -24.51 7.05 -13.88
C THR A 747 -23.35 6.07 -13.66
N ASP A 748 -22.42 5.98 -14.62
CA ASP A 748 -21.27 5.09 -14.56
C ASP A 748 -20.26 5.54 -13.50
N THR A 749 -20.08 6.86 -13.36
CA THR A 749 -19.29 7.45 -12.28
C THR A 749 -19.89 7.12 -10.92
N ILE A 750 -21.22 7.26 -10.76
CA ILE A 750 -21.91 6.92 -9.51
C ILE A 750 -21.76 5.43 -9.19
N THR A 751 -21.92 4.55 -10.18
CA THR A 751 -21.74 3.09 -10.03
C THR A 751 -20.30 2.77 -9.59
N SER A 752 -19.31 3.42 -10.20
CA SER A 752 -17.91 3.28 -9.81
C SER A 752 -17.66 3.72 -8.37
N PHE A 753 -18.25 4.85 -7.93
CA PHE A 753 -18.20 5.28 -6.53
C PHE A 753 -18.78 4.23 -5.57
N ILE A 754 -19.94 3.65 -5.90
CA ILE A 754 -20.58 2.62 -5.08
C ILE A 754 -19.70 1.38 -4.95
N ILE A 755 -19.16 0.86 -6.07
CA ILE A 755 -18.29 -0.33 -6.07
C ILE A 755 -17.02 -0.08 -5.23
N VAL A 756 -16.39 1.07 -5.41
CA VAL A 756 -15.18 1.43 -4.65
C VAL A 756 -15.49 1.58 -3.16
N LEU A 757 -16.59 2.24 -2.78
CA LEU A 757 -17.00 2.39 -1.39
C LEU A 757 -17.32 1.05 -0.72
N LEU A 758 -18.01 0.13 -1.43
CA LEU A 758 -18.24 -1.23 -0.95
C LEU A 758 -16.93 -1.98 -0.72
N TYR A 759 -15.97 -1.84 -1.65
CA TYR A 759 -14.66 -2.44 -1.51
C TYR A 759 -13.87 -1.87 -0.31
N LEU A 760 -14.03 -0.57 -0.02
CA LEU A 760 -13.36 0.12 1.09
C LEU A 760 -13.83 -0.31 2.48
N ILE A 761 -15.01 -0.93 2.61
CA ILE A 761 -15.52 -1.40 3.91
C ILE A 761 -14.50 -2.32 4.60
N GLY A 762 -13.93 -3.28 3.87
CA GLY A 762 -12.94 -4.24 4.41
C GLY A 762 -11.66 -3.56 4.92
N PRO A 763 -10.91 -2.83 4.07
CA PRO A 763 -9.73 -2.08 4.47
C PRO A 763 -9.95 -1.09 5.60
N VAL A 764 -11.07 -0.34 5.59
CA VAL A 764 -11.40 0.61 6.67
C VAL A 764 -11.63 -0.14 7.97
N ASN A 765 -12.45 -1.20 7.97
CA ASN A 765 -12.69 -2.01 9.17
C ASN A 765 -11.40 -2.66 9.69
N ALA A 766 -10.49 -3.07 8.80
CA ALA A 766 -9.19 -3.59 9.20
C ALA A 766 -8.32 -2.54 9.93
N ILE A 767 -8.33 -1.27 9.48
CA ILE A 767 -7.63 -0.19 10.19
C ILE A 767 -8.26 0.02 11.57
N LEU A 768 -9.58 0.11 11.64
CA LEU A 768 -10.31 0.35 12.89
C LEU A 768 -10.09 -0.77 13.93
N ASN A 769 -10.17 -2.02 13.48
CA ASN A 769 -10.02 -3.19 14.36
C ASN A 769 -8.59 -3.38 14.91
N ASN A 770 -7.57 -2.84 14.23
CA ASN A 770 -6.18 -2.95 14.67
C ASN A 770 -5.78 -1.88 15.69
N ILE A 771 -6.59 -0.82 15.92
CA ILE A 771 -6.24 0.26 16.86
C ILE A 771 -5.92 -0.26 18.29
N PRO A 772 -6.76 -1.12 18.91
CA PRO A 772 -6.48 -1.67 20.23
C PRO A 772 -5.16 -2.46 20.26
N ASP A 773 -4.87 -3.20 19.19
CA ASP A 773 -3.67 -4.02 19.10
C ASP A 773 -2.39 -3.20 18.97
N ILE A 774 -2.43 -2.07 18.24
CA ILE A 774 -1.32 -1.11 18.21
C ILE A 774 -1.01 -0.60 19.63
N LEU A 775 -2.05 -0.27 20.41
CA LEU A 775 -1.88 0.18 21.79
C LEU A 775 -1.28 -0.93 22.66
N ARG A 776 -1.71 -2.19 22.49
CA ARG A 776 -1.13 -3.35 23.19
C ARG A 776 0.36 -3.52 22.89
N VAL A 777 0.76 -3.44 21.62
CA VAL A 777 2.16 -3.53 21.19
C VAL A 777 3.00 -2.41 21.80
N LYS A 778 2.49 -1.17 21.78
CA LYS A 778 3.17 -0.02 22.40
C LYS A 778 3.40 -0.24 23.89
N ILE A 779 2.38 -0.69 24.62
CA ILE A 779 2.48 -0.93 26.07
C ILE A 779 3.47 -2.05 26.37
N GLY A 780 3.42 -3.16 25.63
CA GLY A 780 4.36 -4.28 25.80
C GLY A 780 5.80 -3.86 25.54
N TRP A 781 6.04 -3.06 24.50
CA TRP A 781 7.36 -2.51 24.20
C TRP A 781 7.87 -1.57 25.31
N GLU A 782 7.03 -0.67 25.81
CA GLU A 782 7.39 0.25 26.90
C GLU A 782 7.75 -0.51 28.18
N ARG A 783 7.03 -1.58 28.52
CA ARG A 783 7.33 -2.44 29.67
C ARG A 783 8.66 -3.16 29.54
N ILE A 784 8.93 -3.76 28.39
CA ILE A 784 10.22 -4.43 28.13
C ILE A 784 11.36 -3.42 28.19
N ARG A 785 11.20 -2.25 27.57
CA ARG A 785 12.20 -1.19 27.61
C ARG A 785 12.47 -0.73 29.04
N LYS A 786 11.42 -0.50 29.83
CA LYS A 786 11.51 -0.11 31.24
C LYS A 786 12.20 -1.20 32.07
N PHE A 787 11.83 -2.46 31.88
CA PHE A 787 12.48 -3.61 32.53
C PHE A 787 13.98 -3.69 32.22
N ILE A 788 14.37 -3.50 30.95
CA ILE A 788 15.80 -3.48 30.55
C ILE A 788 16.56 -2.32 31.20
N GLN A 789 15.90 -1.17 31.39
CA GLN A 789 16.50 0.02 32.01
C GLN A 789 16.60 -0.09 33.54
N GLU A 790 15.62 -0.73 34.20
CA GLU A 790 15.60 -0.93 35.65
C GLU A 790 16.66 -1.92 36.13
N ILE A 791 17.18 -2.78 35.25
CA ILE A 791 18.23 -3.76 35.54
C ILE A 791 19.60 -3.15 35.24
N PRO A 792 20.42 -2.76 36.23
CA PRO A 792 21.77 -2.28 36.00
C PRO A 792 22.61 -3.41 35.40
N ALA A 793 23.41 -3.15 34.36
CA ALA A 793 24.43 -4.11 33.96
C ALA A 793 25.56 -4.04 34.99
N SER A 794 25.95 -5.16 35.57
CA SER A 794 27.20 -5.22 36.32
C SER A 794 28.36 -5.32 35.33
N PRO A 795 29.34 -4.38 35.35
CA PRO A 795 30.45 -4.37 34.39
C PRO A 795 31.43 -5.55 34.54
N GLU A 796 31.28 -6.39 35.58
CA GLU A 796 32.28 -7.41 35.95
C GLU A 796 32.16 -8.74 35.18
N THR A 797 31.09 -8.98 34.41
CA THR A 797 30.86 -10.28 33.73
C THR A 797 31.42 -10.39 32.30
N ASP A 798 32.10 -9.36 31.78
CA ASP A 798 32.52 -9.31 30.36
C ASP A 798 33.93 -9.88 30.09
N GLY A 799 34.61 -10.44 31.10
CA GLY A 799 35.91 -11.07 30.97
C GLY A 799 35.82 -12.59 30.92
N ARG A 800 36.42 -13.24 29.91
CA ARG A 800 36.92 -14.62 30.07
C ARG A 800 37.92 -14.59 31.23
N GLN A 801 37.44 -14.85 32.44
CA GLN A 801 38.31 -15.06 33.59
C GLN A 801 38.83 -16.49 33.51
N ASP A 802 40.15 -16.64 33.63
CA ASP A 802 40.80 -17.94 33.70
C ASP A 802 40.09 -18.79 34.76
N ILE A 803 39.78 -20.04 34.42
CA ILE A 803 39.20 -21.01 35.36
C ILE A 803 40.19 -21.11 36.53
N LEU A 804 39.86 -20.47 37.65
CA LEU A 804 40.68 -20.49 38.87
C LEU A 804 40.66 -21.92 39.41
N THR A 805 41.64 -22.70 38.97
CA THR A 805 41.90 -24.09 39.37
C THR A 805 42.71 -24.16 40.68
N SER A 806 42.75 -23.07 41.45
CA SER A 806 43.62 -22.94 42.60
C SER A 806 43.00 -23.54 43.87
N ALA A 807 43.74 -24.45 44.51
CA ALA A 807 43.51 -24.84 45.89
C ALA A 807 43.49 -23.61 46.80
N ALA A 808 42.51 -23.50 47.70
CA ALA A 808 42.48 -22.48 48.74
C ALA A 808 43.10 -23.04 50.02
N TYR A 809 44.23 -22.48 50.46
CA TYR A 809 44.84 -22.82 51.74
C TYR A 809 44.42 -21.87 52.87
N LYS A 810 43.94 -20.67 52.53
CA LYS A 810 43.50 -19.65 53.48
C LYS A 810 42.37 -18.81 52.89
N PHE A 811 41.29 -18.63 53.66
CA PHE A 811 40.18 -17.73 53.38
C PHE A 811 40.11 -16.67 54.48
N GLU A 812 40.10 -15.40 54.12
CA GLU A 812 40.13 -14.28 55.06
C GLU A 812 39.13 -13.19 54.62
N ALA A 813 38.25 -12.75 55.53
CA ALA A 813 37.44 -11.56 55.33
C ALA A 813 37.97 -10.45 56.24
N ARG A 814 38.29 -9.29 55.66
CA ARG A 814 38.83 -8.12 56.38
C ARG A 814 37.83 -6.98 56.38
N GLY A 815 37.31 -6.64 57.55
CA GLY A 815 36.38 -5.53 57.78
C GLY A 815 35.17 -5.52 56.86
N ILE A 816 34.67 -6.70 56.45
CA ILE A 816 33.61 -6.76 55.44
C ILE A 816 32.30 -6.21 56.00
N SER A 817 31.67 -5.31 55.27
CA SER A 817 30.37 -4.75 55.67
C SER A 817 29.38 -4.69 54.49
N PHE A 818 28.09 -4.84 54.81
CA PHE A 818 26.99 -4.70 53.87
C PHE A 818 25.80 -4.03 54.53
N GLN A 819 25.09 -3.15 53.81
CA GLN A 819 23.87 -2.50 54.28
C GLN A 819 22.75 -2.60 53.24
N TYR A 820 21.58 -3.06 53.68
CA TYR A 820 20.39 -3.09 52.84
C TYR A 820 19.83 -1.68 52.64
N GLY A 821 19.95 -1.12 51.43
CA GLY A 821 19.39 0.19 51.09
C GLY A 821 19.89 1.34 51.99
N GLN A 822 19.26 2.51 51.87
CA GLN A 822 19.59 3.67 52.69
C GLN A 822 18.99 3.51 54.09
N GLY A 823 19.82 3.16 55.08
CA GLY A 823 19.43 3.08 56.50
C GLY A 823 18.78 1.77 56.94
N GLY A 824 18.83 0.70 56.13
CA GLY A 824 18.35 -0.62 56.53
C GLY A 824 19.33 -1.39 57.41
N PHE A 825 18.96 -2.62 57.78
CA PHE A 825 19.80 -3.55 58.53
C PHE A 825 21.16 -3.73 57.85
N GLY A 826 22.22 -3.73 58.63
CA GLY A 826 23.59 -3.90 58.15
C GLY A 826 24.28 -5.07 58.84
N VAL A 827 25.24 -5.66 58.17
CA VAL A 827 26.16 -6.67 58.71
C VAL A 827 27.57 -6.13 58.58
N GLY A 828 28.33 -6.16 59.67
CA GLY A 828 29.73 -5.75 59.74
C GLY A 828 30.02 -4.39 60.38
N PRO A 829 31.31 -3.97 60.40
CA PRO A 829 32.46 -4.68 59.82
C PRO A 829 32.75 -6.03 60.50
N ILE A 830 33.09 -7.06 59.71
CA ILE A 830 33.44 -8.41 60.21
C ILE A 830 34.84 -8.79 59.73
N ASP A 831 35.67 -9.23 60.66
CA ASP A 831 36.96 -9.85 60.42
C ASP A 831 36.89 -11.35 60.75
N LEU A 832 37.29 -12.22 59.82
CA LEU A 832 37.37 -13.66 60.05
C LEU A 832 38.45 -14.32 59.19
N GLU A 833 39.07 -15.38 59.72
CA GLU A 833 40.10 -16.16 59.01
C GLU A 833 39.86 -17.66 59.23
N VAL A 834 39.87 -18.43 58.13
CA VAL A 834 39.76 -19.89 58.15
C VAL A 834 40.83 -20.50 57.24
N GLN A 835 41.58 -21.46 57.78
CA GLN A 835 42.68 -22.14 57.10
C GLN A 835 42.26 -23.51 56.57
N ARG A 836 43.09 -24.07 55.68
CA ARG A 836 42.88 -25.39 55.10
C ARG A 836 42.73 -26.45 56.18
N GLY A 837 41.66 -27.23 56.09
CA GLY A 837 41.39 -28.28 57.08
C GLY A 837 40.90 -27.72 58.41
N GLU A 838 40.38 -26.49 58.46
CA GLU A 838 39.62 -25.97 59.60
C GLU A 838 38.12 -25.98 59.31
N ILE A 839 37.34 -26.19 60.37
CA ILE A 839 35.89 -26.07 60.42
C ILE A 839 35.52 -24.83 61.24
N LEU A 840 34.87 -23.86 60.60
CA LEU A 840 34.30 -22.68 61.23
C LEU A 840 32.77 -22.85 61.38
N PHE A 841 32.27 -22.73 62.61
CA PHE A 841 30.84 -22.61 62.88
C PHE A 841 30.42 -21.16 63.10
N ILE A 842 29.34 -20.76 62.43
CA ILE A 842 28.69 -19.46 62.62
C ILE A 842 27.34 -19.69 63.31
N THR A 843 27.19 -19.13 64.50
CA THR A 843 25.97 -19.25 65.31
C THR A 843 25.39 -17.87 65.63
N GLY A 844 24.19 -17.80 66.20
CA GLY A 844 23.49 -16.55 66.54
C GLY A 844 21.99 -16.63 66.33
N GLY A 845 21.21 -15.77 66.97
CA GLY A 845 19.75 -15.81 66.90
C GLY A 845 19.17 -15.62 65.47
N ASN A 846 17.88 -15.91 65.29
CA ASN A 846 17.20 -15.59 64.04
C ASN A 846 17.24 -14.07 63.79
N GLY A 847 17.55 -13.66 62.56
CA GLY A 847 17.72 -12.25 62.22
C GLY A 847 19.05 -11.63 62.66
N SER A 848 20.00 -12.39 63.21
CA SER A 848 21.31 -11.84 63.58
C SER A 848 22.21 -11.47 62.40
N GLY A 849 21.85 -11.88 61.17
CA GLY A 849 22.60 -11.57 59.94
C GLY A 849 23.37 -12.74 59.31
N LYS A 850 23.25 -13.97 59.83
CA LYS A 850 24.03 -15.16 59.37
C LYS A 850 23.91 -15.43 57.87
N THR A 851 22.69 -15.47 57.33
CA THR A 851 22.46 -15.69 55.90
C THR A 851 22.99 -14.53 55.05
N THR A 852 22.86 -13.28 55.53
CA THR A 852 23.46 -12.12 54.84
C THR A 852 24.99 -12.25 54.83
N LEU A 853 25.60 -12.65 55.95
CA LEU A 853 27.04 -12.94 56.01
C LEU A 853 27.42 -14.07 55.03
N ALA A 854 26.68 -15.17 54.96
CA ALA A 854 26.94 -16.23 53.97
C ALA A 854 26.90 -15.71 52.52
N LYS A 855 25.93 -14.84 52.20
CA LYS A 855 25.84 -14.19 50.87
C LYS A 855 27.03 -13.25 50.61
N MET A 856 27.54 -12.55 51.63
CA MET A 856 28.76 -11.73 51.50
C MET A 856 30.02 -12.60 51.32
N LEU A 857 30.18 -13.66 52.11
CA LEU A 857 31.33 -14.57 52.06
C LEU A 857 31.45 -15.32 50.73
N THR A 858 30.32 -15.54 50.06
CA THR A 858 30.25 -16.22 48.74
C THR A 858 30.28 -15.24 47.57
N GLY A 859 30.31 -13.93 47.81
CA GLY A 859 30.28 -12.91 46.77
C GLY A 859 28.93 -12.73 46.08
N LEU A 860 27.84 -13.33 46.60
CA LEU A 860 26.49 -13.10 46.08
C LEU A 860 25.99 -11.68 46.41
N TYR A 861 26.42 -11.14 47.54
CA TYR A 861 26.17 -9.75 47.92
C TYR A 861 27.46 -8.94 47.79
N PRO A 862 27.38 -7.74 47.20
CA PRO A 862 28.54 -6.85 47.12
C PRO A 862 28.93 -6.38 48.52
N LEU A 863 30.20 -6.01 48.67
CA LEU A 863 30.71 -5.42 49.90
C LEU A 863 30.61 -3.89 49.81
N ASN A 864 30.08 -3.25 50.86
CA ASN A 864 30.12 -1.79 50.96
C ASN A 864 31.50 -1.31 51.41
N GLU A 865 32.10 -1.99 52.39
CA GLU A 865 33.48 -1.77 52.84
C GLU A 865 34.17 -3.13 53.10
N GLY A 866 35.51 -3.12 53.17
CA GLY A 866 36.32 -4.30 53.40
C GLY A 866 36.67 -5.11 52.14
N ALA A 867 37.29 -6.27 52.33
CA ALA A 867 37.70 -7.17 51.25
C ALA A 867 37.73 -8.64 51.68
N VAL A 868 37.50 -9.55 50.73
CA VAL A 868 37.73 -10.99 50.89
C VAL A 868 39.03 -11.36 50.21
N LEU A 869 39.89 -12.09 50.91
CA LEU A 869 41.16 -12.59 50.44
C LEU A 869 41.15 -14.12 50.44
N ILE A 870 41.61 -14.71 49.34
CA ILE A 870 41.88 -16.14 49.23
C ILE A 870 43.35 -16.29 48.89
N ASN A 871 44.08 -17.06 49.68
CA ASN A 871 45.55 -17.21 49.57
C ASN A 871 46.27 -15.85 49.56
N ASP A 872 45.86 -14.96 50.48
CA ASP A 872 46.38 -13.59 50.65
C ASP A 872 46.18 -12.65 49.44
N LYS A 873 45.37 -13.07 48.45
CA LYS A 873 44.98 -12.25 47.30
C LYS A 873 43.54 -11.80 47.41
N VAL A 874 43.32 -10.49 47.30
CA VAL A 874 41.98 -9.89 47.23
C VAL A 874 41.22 -10.47 46.04
N GLN A 875 40.03 -11.01 46.29
CA GLN A 875 39.10 -11.50 45.29
C GLN A 875 37.96 -10.49 45.11
N GLN A 876 37.41 -10.39 43.91
CA GLN A 876 36.34 -9.43 43.61
C GLN A 876 35.04 -10.12 43.21
N GLY A 877 33.93 -9.67 43.81
CA GLY A 877 32.56 -10.02 43.41
C GLY A 877 32.35 -11.52 43.18
N SER A 878 31.96 -11.86 41.94
CA SER A 878 31.63 -13.22 41.52
C SER A 878 32.79 -14.23 41.57
N GLN A 879 34.05 -13.77 41.60
CA GLN A 879 35.22 -14.66 41.69
C GLN A 879 35.27 -15.42 43.01
N ILE A 880 34.72 -14.84 44.07
CA ILE A 880 34.70 -15.44 45.39
C ILE A 880 33.90 -16.75 45.32
N GLY A 881 32.72 -16.71 44.69
CA GLY A 881 31.82 -17.86 44.56
C GLY A 881 32.42 -19.06 43.83
N GLU A 882 33.38 -18.87 42.93
CA GLU A 882 34.04 -19.96 42.19
C GLU A 882 34.82 -20.93 43.10
N TYR A 883 35.20 -20.49 44.31
CA TYR A 883 35.88 -21.32 45.31
C TYR A 883 34.93 -22.09 46.22
N PHE A 884 33.63 -21.78 46.18
CA PHE A 884 32.64 -22.33 47.09
C PHE A 884 31.80 -23.42 46.44
N SER A 885 31.51 -24.48 47.20
CA SER A 885 30.31 -25.27 47.00
C SER A 885 29.39 -25.07 48.20
N VAL A 886 28.10 -24.83 47.93
CA VAL A 886 27.19 -24.27 48.93
C VAL A 886 25.87 -25.02 48.98
N VAL A 887 25.37 -25.26 50.19
CA VAL A 887 23.97 -25.62 50.41
C VAL A 887 23.27 -24.50 51.19
N PHE A 888 22.56 -23.64 50.46
CA PHE A 888 21.76 -22.55 51.04
C PHE A 888 20.42 -23.04 51.60
N ASN A 889 19.83 -22.27 52.53
CA ASN A 889 18.46 -22.46 53.02
C ASN A 889 17.60 -21.24 52.64
N PRO A 890 16.55 -21.37 51.80
CA PRO A 890 16.05 -22.59 51.18
C PRO A 890 16.93 -23.10 50.02
N THR A 891 17.01 -24.42 49.87
CA THR A 891 17.84 -25.07 48.86
C THR A 891 17.13 -25.24 47.51
N TYR A 892 17.85 -25.03 46.41
CA TYR A 892 17.38 -25.31 45.05
C TYR A 892 18.24 -26.36 44.36
N LEU A 893 17.62 -27.21 43.52
CA LEU A 893 18.29 -28.22 42.71
C LEU A 893 17.89 -28.04 41.24
N PHE A 894 18.88 -28.08 40.36
CA PHE A 894 18.64 -28.16 38.93
C PHE A 894 18.45 -29.62 38.52
N GLU A 895 17.59 -29.88 37.52
CA GLU A 895 17.45 -31.23 36.97
C GLU A 895 18.73 -31.74 36.32
N LYS A 896 19.55 -30.84 35.78
CA LYS A 896 20.86 -31.12 35.19
C LYS A 896 21.96 -30.72 36.17
N LEU A 897 22.94 -31.60 36.33
CA LEU A 897 24.21 -31.33 37.00
C LEU A 897 25.09 -30.47 36.08
N TYR A 898 25.35 -29.24 36.52
CA TYR A 898 26.25 -28.30 35.83
C TYR A 898 27.61 -28.30 36.53
N ASN A 899 28.69 -28.17 35.75
CA ASN A 899 30.06 -28.08 36.27
C ASN A 899 30.54 -29.28 37.13
N VAL A 900 29.95 -30.45 36.91
CA VAL A 900 30.35 -31.72 37.53
C VAL A 900 30.72 -32.70 36.43
N ASP A 901 31.94 -33.23 36.49
CA ASP A 901 32.35 -34.35 35.65
C ASP A 901 32.03 -35.67 36.38
N LEU A 902 31.21 -36.50 35.73
CA LEU A 902 30.81 -37.81 36.25
C LEU A 902 31.61 -38.95 35.64
N ALA A 903 32.57 -38.67 34.74
CA ALA A 903 33.49 -39.66 34.23
C ALA A 903 34.15 -40.40 35.41
N ASP A 904 34.02 -41.72 35.43
CA ASP A 904 34.59 -42.63 36.44
C ASP A 904 34.07 -42.49 37.89
N ARG A 905 33.00 -41.70 38.14
CA ARG A 905 32.37 -41.53 39.48
C ARG A 905 31.02 -42.23 39.64
N GLU A 906 30.66 -43.13 38.74
CA GLU A 906 29.33 -43.77 38.72
C GLU A 906 29.09 -44.71 39.93
N GLN A 907 30.16 -45.39 40.40
CA GLN A 907 30.07 -46.24 41.57
C GLN A 907 29.96 -45.42 42.86
N ASP A 908 30.80 -44.38 43.01
CA ASP A 908 30.74 -43.44 44.14
C ASP A 908 29.35 -42.81 44.26
N LEU A 909 28.74 -42.43 43.12
CA LEU A 909 27.38 -41.92 43.08
C LEU A 909 26.34 -42.89 43.63
N LYS A 910 26.41 -44.17 43.25
CA LYS A 910 25.51 -45.21 43.76
C LYS A 910 25.69 -45.39 45.27
N ASP A 911 26.94 -45.39 45.71
CA ASP A 911 27.29 -45.56 47.12
C ASP A 911 26.79 -44.37 47.95
N TYR A 912 27.00 -43.13 47.50
CA TYR A 912 26.49 -41.93 48.17
C TYR A 912 24.96 -41.82 48.13
N LEU A 913 24.32 -42.21 47.03
CA LEU A 913 22.86 -42.31 46.97
C LEU A 913 22.34 -43.37 47.93
N GLY A 914 23.10 -44.43 48.19
CA GLY A 914 22.80 -45.42 49.22
C GLY A 914 22.94 -44.88 50.63
N VAL A 915 24.08 -44.25 50.94
CA VAL A 915 24.36 -43.62 52.25
C VAL A 915 23.35 -42.54 52.61
N LEU A 916 22.89 -41.77 51.61
CA LEU A 916 21.89 -40.72 51.79
C LEU A 916 20.45 -41.23 51.67
N ASP A 917 20.22 -42.55 51.51
CA ASP A 917 18.89 -43.17 51.37
C ASP A 917 18.03 -42.52 50.27
N LEU A 918 18.66 -42.33 49.10
CA LEU A 918 18.06 -41.76 47.89
C LEU A 918 18.09 -42.72 46.69
N GLN A 919 18.83 -43.83 46.79
CA GLN A 919 19.02 -44.84 45.74
C GLN A 919 17.71 -45.41 45.15
N GLN A 920 16.65 -45.51 45.95
CA GLN A 920 15.34 -46.01 45.51
C GLN A 920 14.46 -44.93 44.83
N LYS A 921 14.90 -43.67 44.85
CA LYS A 921 14.10 -42.52 44.37
C LYS A 921 14.76 -41.74 43.25
N VAL A 922 16.08 -41.64 43.27
CA VAL A 922 16.86 -40.80 42.37
C VAL A 922 17.87 -41.66 41.64
N GLU A 923 17.84 -41.59 40.32
CA GLU A 923 18.88 -42.11 39.45
C GLU A 923 19.51 -40.93 38.70
N ILE A 924 20.78 -41.04 38.33
CA ILE A 924 21.46 -40.01 37.53
C ILE A 924 21.77 -40.61 36.17
N ARG A 925 21.26 -40.01 35.10
CA ARG A 925 21.49 -40.44 33.72
C ARG A 925 21.85 -39.22 32.86
N ASN A 926 22.96 -39.28 32.12
CA ASN A 926 23.45 -38.18 31.27
C ASN A 926 23.53 -36.82 32.00
N ASN A 927 24.17 -36.81 33.19
CA ASN A 927 24.28 -35.65 34.09
C ASN A 927 22.91 -35.04 34.46
N ARG A 928 21.84 -35.83 34.54
CA ARG A 928 20.51 -35.38 34.97
C ARG A 928 19.93 -36.30 36.04
N TYR A 929 19.32 -35.71 37.06
CA TYR A 929 18.54 -36.44 38.04
C TYR A 929 17.22 -36.94 37.41
N SER A 930 16.80 -38.17 37.73
CA SER A 930 15.52 -38.73 37.31
C SER A 930 14.32 -37.96 37.88
N THR A 931 14.49 -37.37 39.07
CA THR A 931 13.50 -36.51 39.72
C THR A 931 14.17 -35.59 40.75
N ILE A 932 13.64 -34.37 40.88
CA ILE A 932 13.94 -33.43 41.97
C ILE A 932 12.72 -33.16 42.86
N LYS A 933 11.60 -33.88 42.62
CA LYS A 933 10.37 -33.80 43.41
C LYS A 933 10.51 -34.63 44.70
N LEU A 934 11.32 -34.12 45.60
CA LEU A 934 11.69 -34.77 46.87
C LEU A 934 11.12 -34.01 48.09
N SER A 935 11.00 -34.70 49.23
CA SER A 935 10.72 -34.06 50.52
C SER A 935 11.82 -33.05 50.89
N GLY A 936 11.57 -32.12 51.81
CA GLY A 936 12.55 -31.10 52.21
C GLY A 936 13.90 -31.69 52.64
N GLY A 937 13.88 -32.67 53.55
CA GLY A 937 15.08 -33.37 54.00
C GLY A 937 15.78 -34.17 52.90
N GLN A 938 15.02 -34.84 52.00
CA GLN A 938 15.58 -35.57 50.85
C GLN A 938 16.24 -34.63 49.84
N ARG A 939 15.65 -33.46 49.61
CA ARG A 939 16.20 -32.43 48.72
C ARG A 939 17.49 -31.83 49.29
N LYS A 940 17.53 -31.53 50.59
CA LYS A 940 18.75 -31.08 51.28
C LYS A 940 19.86 -32.15 51.24
N ARG A 941 19.51 -33.44 51.39
CA ARG A 941 20.45 -34.56 51.22
C ARG A 941 20.99 -34.65 49.79
N LEU A 942 20.13 -34.53 48.77
CA LEU A 942 20.59 -34.54 47.38
C LEU A 942 21.44 -33.32 47.03
N ALA A 943 21.15 -32.15 47.59
CA ALA A 943 21.99 -30.96 47.44
C ALA A 943 23.34 -31.08 48.13
N LEU A 944 23.40 -31.77 49.28
CA LEU A 944 24.67 -32.12 49.92
C LEU A 944 25.52 -33.02 49.03
N LEU A 945 24.91 -34.02 48.38
CA LEU A 945 25.60 -34.84 47.38
C LEU A 945 26.09 -34.00 46.21
N GLN A 946 25.27 -33.12 45.65
CA GLN A 946 25.68 -32.22 44.59
C GLN A 946 26.90 -31.38 45.01
N CYS A 947 26.83 -30.79 46.21
CA CYS A 947 27.88 -29.98 46.79
C CYS A 947 29.20 -30.77 46.95
N TYR A 948 29.11 -32.03 47.38
CA TYR A 948 30.25 -32.94 47.45
C TYR A 948 30.85 -33.22 46.06
N LEU A 949 30.00 -33.47 45.05
CA LEU A 949 30.44 -33.78 43.68
C LEU A 949 31.11 -32.59 42.97
N GLU A 950 30.75 -31.36 43.31
CA GLU A 950 31.38 -30.14 42.81
C GLU A 950 32.84 -29.98 43.30
N ASP A 951 33.22 -30.67 44.38
CA ASP A 951 34.59 -30.83 44.90
C ASP A 951 35.40 -29.52 45.05
N LYS A 952 34.73 -28.42 45.41
CA LYS A 952 35.35 -27.10 45.58
C LYS A 952 36.27 -27.05 46.81
N PRO A 953 37.22 -26.10 46.90
CA PRO A 953 38.13 -26.01 48.04
C PRO A 953 37.49 -25.47 49.32
N ILE A 954 36.38 -24.71 49.21
CA ILE A 954 35.64 -24.14 50.33
C ILE A 954 34.19 -24.64 50.30
N TYR A 955 33.67 -25.09 51.44
CA TYR A 955 32.29 -25.54 51.61
C TYR A 955 31.53 -24.59 52.52
N LEU A 956 30.33 -24.18 52.12
CA LEU A 956 29.41 -23.43 52.97
C LEU A 956 28.08 -24.18 53.16
N PHE A 957 27.70 -24.39 54.42
CA PHE A 957 26.43 -25.03 54.77
C PHE A 957 25.57 -24.06 55.58
N ASP A 958 24.51 -23.52 54.98
CA ASP A 958 23.59 -22.62 55.66
C ASP A 958 22.44 -23.42 56.30
N GLU A 959 22.54 -23.67 57.61
CA GLU A 959 21.51 -24.39 58.39
C GLU A 959 21.08 -25.73 57.77
N TRP A 960 22.04 -26.46 57.16
CA TRP A 960 21.75 -27.72 56.47
C TRP A 960 21.10 -28.76 57.40
N ALA A 961 21.62 -28.87 58.63
CA ALA A 961 21.17 -29.81 59.64
C ALA A 961 19.77 -29.48 60.23
N ALA A 962 19.28 -28.25 60.04
CA ALA A 962 18.13 -27.70 60.77
C ALA A 962 16.79 -28.42 60.54
N ASP A 963 16.70 -29.33 59.57
CA ASP A 963 15.48 -30.12 59.27
C ASP A 963 15.79 -31.61 59.02
N GLN A 964 16.93 -32.10 59.53
CA GLN A 964 17.38 -33.48 59.35
C GLN A 964 17.08 -34.35 60.57
N ASP A 965 16.81 -35.64 60.32
CA ASP A 965 16.68 -36.63 61.39
C ASP A 965 18.01 -36.76 62.17
N PRO A 966 17.98 -37.14 63.47
CA PRO A 966 19.17 -37.24 64.29
C PRO A 966 20.30 -38.11 63.69
N SER A 967 19.95 -39.17 62.97
CA SER A 967 20.92 -40.04 62.28
C SER A 967 21.69 -39.28 61.19
N TYR A 968 21.01 -38.48 60.37
CA TYR A 968 21.65 -37.70 59.30
C TYR A 968 22.39 -36.47 59.82
N ARG A 969 21.91 -35.84 60.91
CA ARG A 969 22.69 -34.81 61.62
C ARG A 969 23.99 -35.39 62.14
N LYS A 970 23.93 -36.56 62.80
CA LYS A 970 25.11 -37.27 63.29
C LYS A 970 26.06 -37.62 62.14
N PHE A 971 25.54 -38.15 61.03
CA PHE A 971 26.34 -38.43 59.83
C PHE A 971 27.04 -37.16 59.30
N PHE A 972 26.31 -36.05 59.19
CA PHE A 972 26.89 -34.79 58.73
C PHE A 972 28.02 -34.30 59.65
N TYR A 973 27.77 -34.14 60.95
CA TYR A 973 28.77 -33.60 61.88
C TYR A 973 29.90 -34.56 62.24
N ARG A 974 29.62 -35.86 62.40
CA ARG A 974 30.60 -36.84 62.91
C ARG A 974 31.28 -37.65 61.80
N THR A 975 30.80 -37.57 60.57
CA THR A 975 31.40 -38.29 59.43
C THR A 975 31.76 -37.32 58.32
N MET A 976 30.79 -36.63 57.74
CA MET A 976 31.03 -35.85 56.53
C MET A 976 31.93 -34.63 56.74
N LEU A 977 31.69 -33.81 57.78
CA LEU A 977 32.55 -32.66 58.06
C LEU A 977 33.99 -33.09 58.41
N PRO A 978 34.23 -34.09 59.28
CA PRO A 978 35.57 -34.63 59.50
C PRO A 978 36.22 -35.20 58.23
N ASP A 979 35.47 -35.85 57.35
CA ASP A 979 35.99 -36.39 56.07
C ASP A 979 36.45 -35.26 55.14
N MET A 980 35.65 -34.21 55.01
CA MET A 980 36.00 -33.00 54.25
C MET A 980 37.23 -32.29 54.87
N LYS A 981 37.30 -32.23 56.21
CA LYS A 981 38.44 -31.68 56.94
C LYS A 981 39.72 -32.47 56.64
N ARG A 982 39.66 -33.81 56.70
CA ARG A 982 40.77 -34.70 56.35
C ARG A 982 41.19 -34.61 54.88
N ALA A 983 40.24 -34.34 53.98
CA ALA A 983 40.53 -34.02 52.58
C ALA A 983 41.17 -32.62 52.38
N GLY A 984 41.36 -31.87 53.48
CA GLY A 984 41.99 -30.56 53.47
C GLY A 984 41.11 -29.49 52.82
N LYS A 985 39.79 -29.54 53.04
CA LYS A 985 38.83 -28.53 52.63
C LYS A 985 38.66 -27.47 53.72
N ILE A 986 38.29 -26.25 53.34
CA ILE A 986 37.84 -25.20 54.27
C ILE A 986 36.33 -25.34 54.45
N ILE A 987 35.84 -25.40 55.67
CA ILE A 987 34.41 -25.66 55.93
C ILE A 987 33.83 -24.53 56.78
N ILE A 988 32.77 -23.90 56.30
CA ILE A 988 32.01 -22.87 56.99
C ILE A 988 30.58 -23.36 57.16
N ALA A 989 30.13 -23.64 58.38
CA ALA A 989 28.77 -24.11 58.64
C ALA A 989 28.01 -23.14 59.55
N ILE A 990 26.86 -22.66 59.09
CA ILE A 990 25.91 -21.93 59.92
C ILE A 990 25.07 -22.96 60.66
N THR A 991 25.14 -22.97 61.99
CA THR A 991 24.46 -23.95 62.83
C THR A 991 24.07 -23.42 64.21
N HIS A 992 23.04 -24.04 64.77
CA HIS A 992 22.58 -23.83 66.15
C HIS A 992 22.70 -25.12 66.98
N ASP A 993 23.30 -26.17 66.44
CA ASP A 993 23.43 -27.48 67.10
C ASP A 993 24.62 -27.48 68.07
N ASP A 994 24.42 -26.89 69.24
CA ASP A 994 25.41 -26.76 70.33
C ASP A 994 26.09 -28.08 70.73
N HIS A 995 25.36 -29.20 70.65
CA HIS A 995 25.86 -30.56 70.93
C HIS A 995 27.02 -30.99 70.01
N TYR A 996 27.24 -30.33 68.88
CA TYR A 996 28.29 -30.65 67.92
C TYR A 996 29.34 -29.53 67.77
N PHE A 997 29.30 -28.48 68.60
CA PHE A 997 30.28 -27.39 68.53
C PHE A 997 31.72 -27.86 68.76
N ASP A 998 31.91 -28.99 69.43
CA ASP A 998 33.20 -29.66 69.60
C ASP A 998 33.84 -30.13 68.29
N VAL A 999 33.07 -30.25 67.21
CA VAL A 999 33.58 -30.60 65.87
C VAL A 999 34.29 -29.41 65.19
N ALA A 1000 33.94 -28.18 65.56
CA ALA A 1000 34.48 -26.98 64.96
C ALA A 1000 35.84 -26.62 65.57
N ASP A 1001 36.74 -26.11 64.75
CA ASP A 1001 38.01 -25.50 65.20
C ASP A 1001 37.77 -24.06 65.66
N LYS A 1002 36.81 -23.37 65.03
CA LYS A 1002 36.44 -21.99 65.33
C LYS A 1002 34.94 -21.86 65.48
N LEU A 1003 34.50 -21.11 66.48
CA LEU A 1003 33.10 -20.75 66.68
C LEU A 1003 32.94 -19.24 66.73
N ILE A 1004 32.10 -18.69 65.86
CA ILE A 1004 31.76 -17.27 65.79
C ILE A 1004 30.29 -17.10 66.10
N LYS A 1005 29.97 -16.18 67.02
CA LYS A 1005 28.59 -15.79 67.31
C LYS A 1005 28.28 -14.41 66.73
N LEU A 1006 27.21 -14.35 65.95
CA LEU A 1006 26.69 -13.12 65.35
C LEU A 1006 25.47 -12.63 66.13
N ASP A 1007 25.45 -11.35 66.52
CA ASP A 1007 24.30 -10.69 67.13
C ASP A 1007 24.02 -9.33 66.45
N LYS A 1008 22.77 -9.11 66.04
CA LYS A 1008 22.31 -7.88 65.35
C LYS A 1008 23.24 -7.34 64.25
N GLY A 1009 23.85 -8.23 63.46
CA GLY A 1009 24.73 -7.87 62.35
C GLY A 1009 26.18 -7.61 62.75
N GLN A 1010 26.54 -7.71 64.03
CA GLN A 1010 27.90 -7.57 64.53
C GLN A 1010 28.43 -8.88 65.09
N LEU A 1011 29.76 -9.01 65.07
CA LEU A 1011 30.45 -10.15 65.66
C LEU A 1011 30.54 -9.94 67.18
N ASP A 1012 29.93 -10.84 67.96
CA ASP A 1012 29.90 -10.79 69.43
C ASP A 1012 31.25 -11.27 70.00
N HIS A 1013 31.68 -12.47 69.62
CA HIS A 1013 32.99 -13.05 69.98
C HIS A 1013 33.43 -14.17 69.02
N ILE A 1014 34.74 -14.35 68.89
CA ILE A 1014 35.40 -15.50 68.23
C ILE A 1014 35.98 -16.39 69.32
N LYS A 1015 35.68 -17.68 69.29
CA LYS A 1015 36.26 -18.68 70.20
C LYS A 1015 37.00 -19.73 69.37
N ASP A 1016 38.32 -19.78 69.52
CA ASP A 1016 39.13 -20.90 69.04
C ASP A 1016 38.90 -22.09 69.99
N LEU A 1017 38.56 -23.25 69.44
CA LEU A 1017 38.30 -24.47 70.19
C LEU A 1017 39.53 -25.37 70.02
N GLU A 1018 40.27 -25.62 71.10
CA GLU A 1018 41.41 -26.54 71.06
C GLU A 1018 40.92 -27.94 70.67
N ALA A 1019 41.58 -28.54 69.67
CA ALA A 1019 41.28 -29.88 69.18
C ALA A 1019 41.35 -30.88 70.34
N THR A 1020 40.20 -31.36 70.80
CA THR A 1020 40.16 -32.45 71.76
C THR A 1020 40.43 -33.73 70.96
N VAL A 1021 41.65 -34.24 71.03
CA VAL A 1021 42.03 -35.51 70.39
C VAL A 1021 41.20 -36.63 71.02
N HIS A 1022 40.25 -37.18 70.24
CA HIS A 1022 39.61 -38.45 70.52
C HIS A 1022 39.69 -39.37 69.32
#